data_AF-A0A0N0D1H6-F1
#
_entry.id   AF-A0A0N0D1H6-F1
#
_cell.length_a   1.000
_cell.length_b   1.000
_cell.length_c   1.000
_cell.angle_alpha   90.00
_cell.angle_beta   90.00
_cell.angle_gamma   90.00
#
_symmetry.space_group_name_H-M   'P 1'
#
loop_
_entity.id
_entity.type
_entity.pdbx_description
1 polymer ?
#
loop_
_entity_poly.entity_id
_entity_poly.type
_entity_poly.pdbx_seq_one_letter_code
_entity_poly.pdbx_strand_id
1 'polypeptide(L)'
;MSNKTINNIDNFWLNLDGNTNLMIITTVFEFDKPLDYDRLCETIEKRWLIYDRFKMRLTEPVLGLPKWETDLNFDIRSHVQRVALPGKGDKVALQDMISDLTSIPLDRTRPLWQVHLIENYNGGCVLFWRIHHCIADGISLSHVLLSTADKSADAPLPKTKISIKSDTPNNVKNENILGKTFELLTRPLNLKKWKKTASDVANIGNLLTKQMVSDSQTVFKGKIGVRKCIAWSDPMSLAEAKSIGKLLGGTLNDVVVTAVTGALRRYLLEKNTTMDDVNIRVSMPVNIRERGTESDLGNQFGLVNLDLPVSIEDPILRFNEVKKRNDKIKNSSEATTSFQALKTMGMAPGKISKKAADFFADKGTAVFSNVPGPKNPIYFAGQEMKNIMFWVPRTGHMGMGISIISYNGKITMGLASDEKRVSDPQTILEYFKEEMKDFRQLVEFEETLKKQIQASQGIESALPLQNISKKPACAVKSNGFKNRLKKISSLGVKSKSFDELVQKYTGKDSKFIDINGIKVHYCDQGEGPTIVLLHGMLASLQTWDDWVESLGAHYRIIRLDIPGFGLTDHFENFTKDVCVDFLNQFFEALDLEKVDIAGNSIGGYIAWNYALKYPEKVNKLVLIDSVGYPQDLPRIVNFVNIPGMKKLASRITPRIFIEKNIKEIYGDKSKVTDELIDLYHDMLINQQNRGVFIDFFRLLKKESSSILLSEGINEIKAPTLLMWGKNDPWVPVTVVKDWERDLASSKTILYDGVGHLPMEEIPQQSAYDAHAFLMS
;
A
#
# COMPACT_ATOMS: atom_id res chain seq x y z
N MET A 1 51.82 -7.60 -4.40
CA MET A 1 50.80 -7.55 -3.34
C MET A 1 49.84 -6.42 -3.67
N SER A 2 48.57 -6.73 -3.89
CA SER A 2 47.55 -5.73 -4.22
C SER A 2 46.97 -5.18 -2.91
N ASN A 3 47.44 -4.00 -2.48
CA ASN A 3 46.86 -3.29 -1.33
C ASN A 3 45.89 -2.22 -1.86
N LYS A 4 44.60 -2.58 -1.98
CA LYS A 4 43.54 -1.68 -2.46
C LYS A 4 42.76 -1.16 -1.25
N THR A 5 42.69 0.16 -1.08
CA THR A 5 41.83 0.79 -0.06
C THR A 5 40.39 0.35 -0.27
N ILE A 6 39.67 0.05 0.81
CA ILE A 6 38.23 -0.23 0.75
C ILE A 6 37.50 0.99 0.15
N ASN A 7 36.50 0.76 -0.70
CA ASN A 7 35.69 1.88 -1.18
C ASN A 7 34.78 2.39 -0.04
N ASN A 8 34.26 3.61 -0.18
CA ASN A 8 33.49 4.26 0.90
C ASN A 8 32.21 3.50 1.27
N ILE A 9 31.55 2.85 0.30
CA ILE A 9 30.27 2.18 0.55
C ILE A 9 30.53 0.86 1.30
N ASP A 10 31.52 0.08 0.89
CA ASP A 10 31.92 -1.13 1.61
C ASP A 10 32.43 -0.80 3.02
N ASN A 11 33.12 0.34 3.18
CA ASN A 11 33.48 0.87 4.51
C ASN A 11 32.25 1.23 5.34
N PHE A 12 31.21 1.81 4.75
CA PHE A 12 29.96 2.08 5.44
C PHE A 12 29.38 0.78 6.01
N TRP A 13 29.24 -0.27 5.18
CA TRP A 13 28.75 -1.58 5.63
C TRP A 13 29.63 -2.24 6.70
N LEU A 14 30.95 -2.10 6.62
CA LEU A 14 31.87 -2.55 7.67
C LEU A 14 31.62 -1.86 9.01
N ASN A 15 31.29 -0.57 8.99
CA ASN A 15 31.03 0.21 10.21
C ASN A 15 29.62 0.00 10.79
N LEU A 16 28.70 -0.54 10.00
CA LEU A 16 27.36 -0.92 10.47
C LEU A 16 27.37 -2.15 11.37
N ASP A 17 28.37 -3.00 11.21
CA ASP A 17 28.53 -4.21 12.02
C ASP A 17 28.51 -3.88 13.51
N GLY A 18 27.70 -4.62 14.27
CA GLY A 18 27.40 -4.35 15.68
C GLY A 18 27.47 -5.61 16.53
N ASN A 19 27.37 -5.42 17.85
CA ASN A 19 27.48 -6.54 18.79
C ASN A 19 26.22 -7.42 18.83
N THR A 20 25.08 -6.89 18.39
CA THR A 20 23.78 -7.56 18.41
C THR A 20 23.29 -7.91 17.01
N ASN A 21 23.35 -6.96 16.08
CA ASN A 21 23.04 -7.18 14.67
C ASN A 21 24.35 -7.17 13.86
N LEU A 22 24.66 -8.32 13.29
CA LEU A 22 25.87 -8.55 12.49
C LEU A 22 25.59 -8.26 11.01
N MET A 23 26.56 -7.64 10.33
CA MET A 23 26.47 -7.31 8.91
C MET A 23 26.89 -8.47 8.02
N ILE A 24 26.36 -9.66 8.32
CA ILE A 24 26.67 -10.92 7.64
C ILE A 24 25.45 -11.36 6.84
N ILE A 25 25.63 -11.54 5.54
CA ILE A 25 24.66 -12.24 4.69
C ILE A 25 24.82 -13.73 4.98
N THR A 26 23.71 -14.38 5.28
CA THR A 26 23.70 -15.83 5.53
C THR A 26 22.86 -16.54 4.50
N THR A 27 23.30 -17.72 4.05
CA THR A 27 22.65 -18.48 2.97
C THR A 27 22.73 -19.97 3.23
N VAL A 28 21.65 -20.69 2.95
CA VAL A 28 21.54 -22.15 2.98
C VAL A 28 21.43 -22.66 1.55
N PHE A 29 22.25 -23.66 1.22
CA PHE A 29 22.06 -24.54 0.07
C PHE A 29 21.73 -25.95 0.57
N GLU A 30 20.54 -26.44 0.24
CA GLU A 30 20.09 -27.78 0.65
C GLU A 30 20.37 -28.81 -0.44
N PHE A 31 20.79 -30.01 -0.04
CA PHE A 31 21.07 -31.13 -0.94
C PHE A 31 20.39 -32.40 -0.43
N ASP A 32 19.77 -33.17 -1.32
CA ASP A 32 19.15 -34.46 -1.01
C ASP A 32 20.19 -35.57 -0.73
N LYS A 33 21.46 -35.30 -1.03
CA LYS A 33 22.59 -36.24 -0.86
C LYS A 33 23.76 -35.56 -0.16
N PRO A 34 24.58 -36.32 0.59
CA PRO A 34 25.82 -35.80 1.16
C PRO A 34 26.76 -35.25 0.08
N LEU A 35 27.48 -34.18 0.42
CA LEU A 35 28.58 -33.65 -0.38
C LEU A 35 29.91 -34.28 0.05
N ASP A 36 30.75 -34.59 -0.93
CA ASP A 36 32.14 -34.95 -0.66
C ASP A 36 32.93 -33.70 -0.24
N TYR A 37 33.55 -33.75 0.94
CA TYR A 37 34.19 -32.58 1.54
C TYR A 37 35.42 -32.11 0.75
N ASP A 38 36.23 -33.03 0.23
CA ASP A 38 37.43 -32.66 -0.51
C ASP A 38 37.06 -32.06 -1.88
N ARG A 39 36.08 -32.65 -2.58
CA ARG A 39 35.50 -32.09 -3.81
C ARG A 39 34.85 -30.73 -3.57
N LEU A 40 34.19 -30.54 -2.42
CA LEU A 40 33.64 -29.24 -2.04
C LEU A 40 34.74 -28.18 -1.90
N CYS A 41 35.80 -28.48 -1.15
CA CYS A 41 36.94 -27.59 -0.98
C CYS A 41 37.57 -27.27 -2.35
N GLU A 42 37.83 -28.28 -3.17
CA GLU A 42 38.41 -28.13 -4.51
C GLU A 42 37.51 -27.28 -5.43
N THR A 43 36.18 -27.45 -5.34
CA THR A 43 35.20 -26.65 -6.09
C THR A 43 35.27 -25.17 -5.68
N ILE A 44 35.31 -24.89 -4.37
CA ILE A 44 35.41 -23.51 -3.86
C ILE A 44 36.75 -22.90 -4.26
N GLU A 45 37.86 -23.62 -4.13
CA GLU A 45 39.18 -23.13 -4.54
C GLU A 45 39.24 -22.79 -6.03
N LYS A 46 38.78 -23.69 -6.89
CA LYS A 46 38.90 -23.52 -8.35
C LYS A 46 37.91 -22.55 -8.94
N ARG A 47 36.75 -22.34 -8.29
CA ARG A 47 35.66 -21.56 -8.87
C ARG A 47 35.34 -20.30 -8.10
N TRP A 48 35.33 -20.36 -6.77
CA TRP A 48 34.97 -19.22 -5.93
C TRP A 48 36.17 -18.31 -5.67
N LEU A 49 37.34 -18.89 -5.39
CA LEU A 49 38.55 -18.13 -5.07
C LEU A 49 39.26 -17.53 -6.31
N ILE A 50 38.65 -17.64 -7.49
CA ILE A 50 39.04 -16.85 -8.67
C ILE A 50 38.80 -15.35 -8.43
N TYR A 51 37.86 -15.03 -7.53
CA TYR A 51 37.61 -13.68 -7.06
C TYR A 51 38.57 -13.38 -5.90
N ASP A 52 39.62 -12.60 -6.17
CA ASP A 52 40.69 -12.32 -5.20
C ASP A 52 40.20 -11.79 -3.85
N ARG A 53 39.07 -11.08 -3.84
CA ARG A 53 38.44 -10.54 -2.63
C ARG A 53 38.22 -11.60 -1.54
N PHE A 54 37.92 -12.85 -1.90
CA PHE A 54 37.70 -13.93 -0.93
C PHE A 54 39.00 -14.49 -0.31
N LYS A 55 40.16 -14.11 -0.84
CA LYS A 55 41.49 -14.41 -0.27
C LYS A 55 42.08 -13.21 0.49
N MET A 56 41.32 -12.14 0.65
CA MET A 56 41.78 -10.90 1.27
C MET A 56 41.11 -10.68 2.62
N ARG A 57 41.89 -10.23 3.60
CA ARG A 57 41.44 -9.71 4.89
C ARG A 57 41.46 -8.19 4.88
N LEU A 58 40.80 -7.57 5.86
CA LEU A 58 40.82 -6.13 6.05
C LEU A 58 41.83 -5.74 7.12
N THR A 59 42.60 -4.68 6.86
CA THR A 59 43.43 -4.06 7.89
C THR A 59 42.59 -3.23 8.84
N GLU A 60 43.00 -3.14 10.11
CA GLU A 60 42.39 -2.25 11.11
C GLU A 60 43.36 -1.11 11.46
N PRO A 61 43.51 -0.09 10.59
CA PRO A 61 44.44 1.00 10.84
C PRO A 61 43.93 1.91 11.96
N VAL A 62 44.84 2.43 12.78
CA VAL A 62 44.53 3.43 13.82
C VAL A 62 43.98 4.73 13.21
N LEU A 63 44.46 5.10 12.01
CA LEU A 63 44.07 6.28 11.25
C LEU A 63 43.92 5.95 9.77
N GLY A 64 42.84 6.45 9.15
CA GLY A 64 42.55 6.24 7.72
C GLY A 64 41.58 5.09 7.46
N LEU A 65 41.32 4.82 6.18
CA LEU A 65 40.41 3.76 5.76
C LEU A 65 41.09 2.37 5.79
N PRO A 66 40.36 1.30 6.15
CA PRO A 66 40.80 -0.07 5.99
C PRO A 66 41.32 -0.35 4.57
N LYS A 67 42.28 -1.27 4.45
CA LYS A 67 42.78 -1.75 3.17
C LYS A 67 42.53 -3.24 3.06
N TRP A 68 42.22 -3.67 1.85
CA TRP A 68 42.24 -5.08 1.52
C TRP A 68 43.68 -5.53 1.38
N GLU A 69 44.04 -6.56 2.12
CA GLU A 69 45.36 -7.18 2.13
C GLU A 69 45.20 -8.67 1.87
N THR A 70 46.04 -9.24 1.00
CA THR A 70 46.06 -10.70 0.77
C THR A 70 46.43 -11.41 2.07
N ASP A 71 45.62 -12.40 2.45
CA ASP A 71 45.96 -13.27 3.57
C ASP A 71 47.02 -14.29 3.14
N LEU A 72 48.24 -14.17 3.69
CA LEU A 72 49.35 -15.06 3.37
C LEU A 72 49.20 -16.44 4.03
N ASN A 73 48.36 -16.55 5.06
CA ASN A 73 48.08 -17.79 5.78
C ASN A 73 46.72 -18.38 5.39
N PHE A 74 46.20 -18.00 4.21
CA PHE A 74 44.91 -18.47 3.74
C PHE A 74 44.89 -19.99 3.61
N ASP A 75 43.94 -20.63 4.29
CA ASP A 75 43.67 -22.06 4.23
C ASP A 75 42.16 -22.29 4.04
N ILE A 76 41.78 -22.96 2.95
CA ILE A 76 40.37 -23.22 2.65
C ILE A 76 39.68 -24.01 3.77
N ARG A 77 40.37 -24.96 4.40
CA ARG A 77 39.77 -25.84 5.43
C ARG A 77 39.46 -25.08 6.71
N SER A 78 40.18 -23.99 6.96
CA SER A 78 39.86 -23.05 8.03
C SER A 78 38.57 -22.25 7.78
N HIS A 79 38.15 -22.09 6.52
CA HIS A 79 36.91 -21.41 6.13
C HIS A 79 35.75 -22.37 5.90
N VAL A 80 36.00 -23.63 5.52
CA VAL A 80 34.99 -24.67 5.27
C VAL A 80 34.96 -25.66 6.43
N GLN A 81 34.07 -25.44 7.38
CA GLN A 81 33.94 -26.27 8.58
C GLN A 81 32.95 -27.42 8.36
N ARG A 82 33.22 -28.59 8.91
CA ARG A 82 32.29 -29.72 8.93
C ARG A 82 31.62 -29.80 10.30
N VAL A 83 30.30 -29.90 10.31
CA VAL A 83 29.51 -30.09 11.52
C VAL A 83 28.39 -31.10 11.23
N ALA A 84 28.05 -31.94 12.20
CA ALA A 84 26.91 -32.84 12.09
C ALA A 84 25.70 -32.21 12.76
N LEU A 85 24.54 -32.26 12.12
CA LEU A 85 23.30 -31.79 12.71
C LEU A 85 22.89 -32.71 13.88
N PRO A 86 22.57 -32.17 15.08
CA PRO A 86 22.22 -32.98 16.22
C PRO A 86 20.78 -33.53 16.12
N GLY A 87 20.47 -34.54 16.93
CA GLY A 87 19.12 -35.05 17.08
C GLY A 87 18.59 -35.76 15.83
N LYS A 88 17.34 -35.47 15.47
CA LYS A 88 16.62 -36.15 14.37
C LYS A 88 17.09 -35.76 12.97
N GLY A 89 17.91 -34.71 12.85
CA GLY A 89 18.36 -34.22 11.56
C GLY A 89 17.24 -33.55 10.74
N ASP A 90 16.24 -32.97 11.40
CA ASP A 90 15.08 -32.34 10.79
C ASP A 90 15.24 -30.82 10.64
N LYS A 91 14.22 -30.18 10.05
CA LYS A 91 14.23 -28.73 9.76
C LYS A 91 14.30 -27.88 11.03
N VAL A 92 13.67 -28.34 12.13
CA VAL A 92 13.69 -27.63 13.40
C VAL A 92 15.10 -27.62 13.99
N ALA A 93 15.77 -28.78 14.04
CA ALA A 93 17.15 -28.86 14.50
C ALA A 93 18.10 -27.99 13.63
N LEU A 94 17.87 -27.96 12.32
CA LEU A 94 18.63 -27.10 11.40
C LEU A 94 18.39 -25.61 11.65
N GLN A 95 17.13 -25.20 11.87
CA GLN A 95 16.75 -23.82 12.21
C GLN A 95 17.44 -23.37 13.51
N ASP A 96 17.46 -24.21 14.54
CA ASP A 96 18.12 -23.91 15.81
C ASP A 96 19.65 -23.75 15.65
N MET A 97 20.31 -24.67 14.95
CA MET A 97 21.74 -24.56 14.70
C MET A 97 22.08 -23.29 13.89
N ILE A 98 21.32 -23.00 12.83
CA ILE A 98 21.54 -21.81 11.99
C ILE A 98 21.26 -20.52 12.78
N SER A 99 20.27 -20.54 13.67
CA SER A 99 19.96 -19.44 14.60
C SER A 99 21.18 -19.08 15.45
N ASP A 100 21.85 -20.09 16.00
CA ASP A 100 23.06 -19.90 16.81
C ASP A 100 24.23 -19.40 15.94
N LEU A 101 24.51 -20.07 14.81
CA LEU A 101 25.62 -19.69 13.93
C LEU A 101 25.48 -18.28 13.32
N THR A 102 24.24 -17.85 13.04
CA THR A 102 23.95 -16.49 12.55
C THR A 102 24.23 -15.41 13.61
N SER A 103 24.24 -15.79 14.88
CA SER A 103 24.44 -14.89 16.02
C SER A 103 25.91 -14.71 16.41
N ILE A 104 26.81 -15.49 15.80
CA ILE A 104 28.26 -15.44 16.06
C ILE A 104 28.90 -14.43 15.09
N PRO A 105 29.84 -13.56 15.51
CA PRO A 105 30.59 -12.70 14.58
C PRO A 105 31.59 -13.50 13.72
N LEU A 106 32.16 -12.87 12.69
CA LEU A 106 33.29 -13.42 11.94
C LEU A 106 34.60 -12.91 12.52
N ASP A 107 35.66 -13.72 12.45
CA ASP A 107 37.01 -13.32 12.85
C ASP A 107 37.58 -12.29 11.87
N ARG A 108 37.78 -11.06 12.36
CA ARG A 108 38.27 -9.93 11.56
C ARG A 108 39.74 -10.03 11.17
N THR A 109 40.48 -10.97 11.75
CA THR A 109 41.88 -11.21 11.38
C THR A 109 42.03 -12.01 10.08
N ARG A 110 40.92 -12.56 9.56
CA ARG A 110 40.86 -13.44 8.38
C ARG A 110 39.96 -12.83 7.28
N PRO A 111 39.94 -13.39 6.06
CA PRO A 111 38.92 -13.08 5.09
C PRO A 111 37.52 -13.28 5.69
N LEU A 112 36.66 -12.28 5.56
CA LEU A 112 35.38 -12.21 6.28
C LEU A 112 34.27 -13.06 5.66
N TRP A 113 34.51 -14.37 5.55
CA TRP A 113 33.51 -15.34 5.14
C TRP A 113 33.81 -16.74 5.72
N GLN A 114 32.78 -17.57 5.81
CA GLN A 114 32.86 -18.93 6.31
C GLN A 114 31.74 -19.79 5.70
N VAL A 115 31.98 -21.09 5.57
CA VAL A 115 31.00 -22.09 5.14
C VAL A 115 30.97 -23.22 6.15
N HIS A 116 29.77 -23.66 6.53
CA HIS A 116 29.59 -24.91 7.28
C HIS A 116 28.95 -25.94 6.37
N LEU A 117 29.61 -27.07 6.18
CA LEU A 117 28.98 -28.29 5.69
C LEU A 117 28.28 -28.96 6.88
N ILE A 118 26.96 -28.80 6.95
CA ILE A 118 26.08 -29.37 7.96
C ILE A 118 25.57 -30.72 7.44
N GLU A 119 26.08 -31.80 8.00
CA GLU A 119 25.74 -33.18 7.62
C GLU A 119 24.47 -33.66 8.35
N ASN A 120 23.85 -34.75 7.84
CA ASN A 120 22.70 -35.44 8.44
C ASN A 120 21.37 -34.66 8.43
N TYR A 121 21.15 -33.78 7.44
CA TYR A 121 19.85 -33.14 7.26
C TYR A 121 18.97 -33.94 6.30
N ASN A 122 17.88 -34.56 6.79
CA ASN A 122 16.96 -35.39 6.01
C ASN A 122 17.65 -36.44 5.10
N GLY A 123 18.76 -37.04 5.56
CA GLY A 123 19.56 -38.00 4.80
C GLY A 123 20.56 -37.39 3.80
N GLY A 124 20.51 -36.07 3.60
CA GLY A 124 21.47 -35.29 2.82
C GLY A 124 22.31 -34.35 3.68
N CYS A 125 22.59 -33.15 3.17
CA CYS A 125 23.37 -32.13 3.86
C CYS A 125 22.98 -30.70 3.47
N VAL A 126 23.50 -29.73 4.21
CA VAL A 126 23.32 -28.30 3.97
C VAL A 126 24.67 -27.60 3.93
N LEU A 127 24.86 -26.69 2.97
CA LEU A 127 25.92 -25.69 3.04
C LEU A 127 25.36 -24.39 3.63
N PHE A 128 25.86 -24.01 4.79
CA PHE A 128 25.53 -22.74 5.44
C PHE A 128 26.66 -21.72 5.24
N TRP A 129 26.44 -20.76 4.36
CA TRP A 129 27.35 -19.68 4.02
C TRP A 129 27.13 -18.47 4.92
N ARG A 130 28.23 -17.86 5.33
CA ARG A 130 28.28 -16.61 6.09
C ARG A 130 29.27 -15.69 5.41
N ILE A 131 28.81 -14.58 4.84
CA ILE A 131 29.66 -13.64 4.09
C ILE A 131 29.42 -12.23 4.60
N HIS A 132 30.45 -11.54 5.05
CA HIS A 132 30.31 -10.17 5.51
C HIS A 132 29.96 -9.23 4.34
N HIS A 133 28.99 -8.35 4.56
CA HIS A 133 28.38 -7.50 3.52
C HIS A 133 29.36 -6.47 2.90
N CYS A 134 30.53 -6.25 3.51
CA CYS A 134 31.60 -5.43 2.94
C CYS A 134 32.33 -6.10 1.76
N ILE A 135 32.19 -7.43 1.58
CA ILE A 135 32.80 -8.15 0.46
C ILE A 135 32.02 -7.90 -0.83
N ALA A 136 30.70 -8.04 -0.76
CA ALA A 136 29.79 -7.92 -1.89
C ALA A 136 28.33 -7.81 -1.41
N ASP A 137 27.48 -7.17 -2.22
CA ASP A 137 26.03 -7.21 -2.03
C ASP A 137 25.40 -8.52 -2.51
N GLY A 138 24.11 -8.72 -2.20
CA GLY A 138 23.38 -9.95 -2.54
C GLY A 138 23.26 -10.22 -4.05
N ILE A 139 23.28 -9.19 -4.91
CA ILE A 139 23.22 -9.35 -6.37
C ILE A 139 24.56 -9.85 -6.89
N SER A 140 25.66 -9.23 -6.46
CA SER A 140 27.02 -9.69 -6.77
C SER A 140 27.24 -11.12 -6.27
N LEU A 141 26.80 -11.45 -5.06
CA LEU A 141 26.91 -12.81 -4.53
C LEU A 141 26.05 -13.82 -5.30
N SER A 142 24.87 -13.42 -5.78
CA SER A 142 24.06 -14.26 -6.66
C SER A 142 24.77 -14.53 -7.99
N HIS A 143 25.46 -13.52 -8.54
CA HIS A 143 26.29 -13.69 -9.74
C HIS A 143 27.49 -14.61 -9.47
N VAL A 144 28.18 -14.47 -8.33
CA VAL A 144 29.26 -15.40 -7.92
C VAL A 144 28.74 -16.82 -7.79
N LEU A 145 27.58 -17.03 -7.15
CA LEU A 145 26.98 -18.35 -7.07
C LEU A 145 26.70 -18.93 -8.46
N LEU A 146 26.08 -18.15 -9.34
CA LEU A 146 25.78 -18.58 -10.71
C LEU A 146 27.03 -18.87 -11.55
N SER A 147 28.12 -18.13 -11.35
CA SER A 147 29.38 -18.35 -12.07
C SER A 147 30.16 -19.56 -11.53
N THR A 148 29.88 -19.99 -10.30
CA THR A 148 30.56 -21.11 -9.65
C THR A 148 29.77 -22.42 -9.69
N ALA A 149 28.46 -22.36 -9.90
CA ALA A 149 27.59 -23.52 -10.02
C ALA A 149 27.60 -24.14 -11.43
N ASP A 150 27.37 -25.44 -11.49
CA ASP A 150 27.26 -26.22 -12.72
C ASP A 150 25.83 -26.32 -13.24
N LYS A 151 25.72 -26.66 -14.53
CA LYS A 151 24.44 -27.00 -15.19
C LYS A 151 24.13 -28.51 -15.15
N SER A 152 25.09 -29.35 -14.72
CA SER A 152 24.93 -30.81 -14.59
C SER A 152 25.84 -31.37 -13.49
N ALA A 153 25.48 -32.53 -12.93
CA ALA A 153 26.24 -33.20 -11.86
C ALA A 153 27.66 -33.63 -12.28
N ASP A 154 27.81 -34.05 -13.54
CA ASP A 154 29.08 -34.56 -14.09
C ASP A 154 29.93 -33.48 -14.77
N ALA A 155 29.59 -32.21 -14.56
CA ALA A 155 30.37 -31.11 -15.12
C ALA A 155 31.81 -31.17 -14.59
N PRO A 156 32.83 -31.17 -15.49
CA PRO A 156 34.21 -31.24 -15.06
C PRO A 156 34.58 -29.99 -14.26
N LEU A 157 35.43 -30.15 -13.25
CA LEU A 157 36.05 -28.99 -12.59
C LEU A 157 36.81 -28.19 -13.66
N PRO A 158 36.66 -26.86 -13.70
CA PRO A 158 37.28 -26.04 -14.72
C PRO A 158 38.80 -26.25 -14.69
N LYS A 159 39.39 -26.51 -15.85
CA LYS A 159 40.84 -26.49 -16.04
C LYS A 159 41.29 -25.04 -15.83
N THR A 160 42.01 -24.76 -14.75
CA THR A 160 42.36 -23.43 -14.28
C THR A 160 42.87 -22.53 -15.42
N LYS A 161 42.07 -21.56 -15.86
CA LYS A 161 42.44 -20.30 -16.56
C LYS A 161 41.18 -19.56 -17.03
N ILE A 162 40.57 -18.77 -16.15
CA ILE A 162 39.80 -17.60 -16.60
C ILE A 162 40.35 -16.40 -15.84
N SER A 163 41.17 -15.61 -16.53
CA SER A 163 41.58 -14.29 -16.08
C SER A 163 40.37 -13.37 -16.22
N ILE A 164 39.58 -13.21 -15.16
CA ILE A 164 38.67 -12.06 -15.05
C ILE A 164 39.58 -10.83 -15.01
N LYS A 165 39.35 -9.85 -15.90
CA LYS A 165 40.17 -8.62 -15.99
C LYS A 165 40.32 -8.02 -14.59
N SER A 166 41.51 -8.16 -14.01
CA SER A 166 41.92 -7.35 -12.87
C SER A 166 41.99 -5.91 -13.35
N ASP A 167 41.39 -4.97 -12.62
CA ASP A 167 41.61 -3.53 -12.79
C ASP A 167 43.12 -3.25 -12.86
N THR A 168 43.69 -3.16 -14.05
CA THR A 168 45.08 -2.74 -14.24
C THR A 168 45.18 -1.22 -14.05
N PRO A 169 46.16 -0.71 -13.29
CA PRO A 169 46.25 0.71 -12.98
C PRO A 169 46.79 1.50 -14.17
N ASN A 170 46.00 2.43 -14.71
CA ASN A 170 46.56 3.49 -15.53
C ASN A 170 47.12 4.61 -14.62
N ASN A 171 48.43 4.81 -14.74
CA ASN A 171 49.24 5.94 -14.29
C ASN A 171 49.33 6.22 -12.77
N VAL A 172 50.26 5.53 -12.11
CA VAL A 172 50.92 6.04 -10.90
C VAL A 172 52.13 6.87 -11.35
N LYS A 173 52.03 8.21 -11.23
CA LYS A 173 53.23 9.06 -11.17
C LYS A 173 53.85 8.90 -9.79
N ASN A 174 55.13 8.49 -9.77
CA ASN A 174 55.99 8.51 -8.60
C ASN A 174 56.05 9.92 -8.00
N GLU A 175 55.65 10.07 -6.74
CA GLU A 175 56.09 11.19 -5.91
C GLU A 175 56.56 10.69 -4.54
N ASN A 176 57.72 11.22 -4.15
CA ASN A 176 58.56 10.82 -3.04
C ASN A 176 57.85 10.77 -1.68
N ILE A 177 58.13 9.68 -0.95
CA ILE A 177 57.48 9.30 0.31
C ILE A 177 58.10 9.97 1.56
N LEU A 178 59.21 10.70 1.44
CA LEU A 178 59.93 11.22 2.63
C LEU A 178 59.65 12.69 3.01
N GLY A 179 58.86 13.44 2.23
CA GLY A 179 58.64 14.89 2.46
C GLY A 179 57.27 15.30 2.99
N LYS A 180 56.26 14.41 3.03
CA LYS A 180 54.84 14.79 3.29
C LYS A 180 54.32 14.43 4.69
N THR A 181 55.18 13.94 5.60
CA THR A 181 54.75 13.50 6.94
C THR A 181 54.50 14.67 7.91
N PHE A 182 54.98 15.89 7.61
CA PHE A 182 54.83 17.06 8.49
C PHE A 182 53.79 18.10 8.03
N GLU A 183 53.19 17.95 6.84
CA GLU A 183 52.20 18.90 6.29
C GLU A 183 50.73 18.48 6.49
N LEU A 184 50.49 17.28 7.05
CA LEU A 184 49.14 16.72 7.27
C LEU A 184 48.50 17.14 8.59
N LEU A 185 49.26 17.76 9.52
CA LEU A 185 48.76 18.20 10.82
C LEU A 185 48.29 19.66 10.87
N THR A 186 48.58 20.47 9.84
CA THR A 186 48.28 21.91 9.85
C THR A 186 47.46 22.41 8.67
N ARG A 187 46.90 21.52 7.84
CA ARG A 187 45.94 21.96 6.81
C ARG A 187 44.65 22.42 7.46
N PRO A 188 44.24 23.70 7.33
CA PRO A 188 42.90 24.10 7.70
C PRO A 188 41.94 23.25 6.85
N LEU A 189 40.95 22.65 7.52
CA LEU A 189 39.84 21.92 6.90
C LEU A 189 39.45 22.65 5.62
N ASN A 190 39.65 22.01 4.48
CA ASN A 190 39.47 22.65 3.18
C ASN A 190 37.95 22.81 2.93
N LEU A 191 37.37 23.85 3.56
CA LEU A 191 35.94 24.20 3.53
C LEU A 191 35.42 24.35 2.09
N LYS A 192 36.30 24.56 1.10
CA LYS A 192 35.92 24.64 -0.31
C LYS A 192 35.44 23.31 -0.90
N LYS A 193 35.89 22.14 -0.42
CA LYS A 193 35.29 20.84 -0.81
C LYS A 193 33.92 20.63 -0.14
N TRP A 194 33.76 21.15 1.08
CA TRP A 194 32.50 21.15 1.83
C TRP A 194 31.42 22.08 1.24
N LYS A 195 31.79 23.14 0.50
CA LYS A 195 30.81 24.00 -0.19
C LYS A 195 30.05 23.27 -1.31
N LYS A 196 30.65 22.27 -1.96
CA LYS A 196 29.91 21.40 -2.90
C LYS A 196 29.06 20.35 -2.16
N THR A 197 29.47 20.01 -0.93
CA THR A 197 28.72 19.16 0.01
C THR A 197 27.55 19.90 0.68
N ALA A 198 27.49 21.23 0.65
CA ALA A 198 26.41 21.99 1.28
C ALA A 198 25.06 21.81 0.55
N SER A 199 25.04 21.66 -0.78
CA SER A 199 23.82 21.26 -1.50
C SER A 199 23.42 19.81 -1.23
N ASP A 200 24.41 18.93 -1.00
CA ASP A 200 24.18 17.54 -0.61
C ASP A 200 23.65 17.45 0.84
N VAL A 201 24.11 18.32 1.75
CA VAL A 201 23.60 18.49 3.11
C VAL A 201 22.19 19.08 3.13
N ALA A 202 21.87 19.99 2.21
CA ALA A 202 20.50 20.50 2.03
C ALA A 202 19.53 19.43 1.49
N ASN A 203 19.98 18.57 0.58
CA ASN A 203 19.22 17.39 0.13
C ASN A 203 19.05 16.33 1.24
N ILE A 204 20.05 16.17 2.11
CA ILE A 204 19.94 15.40 3.35
C ILE A 204 18.87 16.02 4.26
N GLY A 205 18.77 17.35 4.36
CA GLY A 205 17.73 18.07 5.12
C GLY A 205 16.28 17.72 4.73
N ASN A 206 15.98 17.62 3.43
CA ASN A 206 14.65 17.23 2.94
C ASN A 206 14.35 15.72 3.07
N LEU A 207 15.38 14.87 3.07
CA LEU A 207 15.25 13.45 3.43
C LEU A 207 15.05 13.27 4.95
N LEU A 208 15.73 14.08 5.75
CA LEU A 208 15.64 14.09 7.21
C LEU A 208 14.22 14.41 7.67
N THR A 209 13.54 15.42 7.11
CA THR A 209 12.18 15.78 7.56
C THR A 209 11.14 14.68 7.32
N LYS A 210 11.25 13.88 6.24
CA LYS A 210 10.37 12.74 5.97
C LYS A 210 10.74 11.47 6.76
N GLN A 211 12.00 11.30 7.15
CA GLN A 211 12.50 10.11 7.86
C GLN A 211 12.58 10.28 9.39
N MET A 212 12.22 11.45 9.94
CA MET A 212 12.30 11.70 11.38
C MET A 212 11.22 10.98 12.21
N VAL A 213 10.07 10.66 11.61
CA VAL A 213 8.96 9.96 12.27
C VAL A 213 9.25 8.46 12.28
N SER A 214 9.37 7.90 13.49
CA SER A 214 9.48 6.45 13.69
C SER A 214 8.14 5.78 13.42
N ASP A 215 8.16 4.56 12.90
CA ASP A 215 6.95 3.74 12.76
C ASP A 215 6.37 3.32 14.12
N SER A 216 5.14 2.80 14.11
CA SER A 216 4.36 2.54 15.32
C SER A 216 5.10 1.61 16.28
N GLN A 217 4.99 1.87 17.58
CA GLN A 217 5.53 0.97 18.59
C GLN A 217 4.70 -0.31 18.63
N THR A 218 5.34 -1.44 18.32
CA THR A 218 4.72 -2.77 18.28
C THR A 218 5.65 -3.79 18.93
N VAL A 219 5.20 -5.04 19.05
CA VAL A 219 5.99 -6.16 19.57
C VAL A 219 7.30 -6.39 18.80
N PHE A 220 7.38 -5.94 17.55
CA PHE A 220 8.57 -6.07 16.72
C PHE A 220 9.69 -5.10 17.09
N LYS A 221 9.39 -4.02 17.84
CA LYS A 221 10.35 -2.97 18.20
C LYS A 221 10.76 -3.03 19.66
N GLY A 222 11.91 -2.43 19.95
CA GLY A 222 12.48 -2.33 21.29
C GLY A 222 13.89 -2.91 21.37
N LYS A 223 14.37 -3.15 22.60
CA LYS A 223 15.74 -3.60 22.84
C LYS A 223 15.96 -5.02 22.29
N ILE A 224 16.89 -5.14 21.36
CA ILE A 224 17.29 -6.41 20.74
C ILE A 224 18.37 -7.15 21.53
N GLY A 225 18.44 -8.47 21.35
CA GLY A 225 19.46 -9.36 21.89
C GLY A 225 20.56 -9.72 20.89
N VAL A 226 21.40 -10.67 21.30
CA VAL A 226 22.45 -11.26 20.45
C VAL A 226 21.87 -12.43 19.65
N ARG A 227 21.15 -13.35 20.31
CA ARG A 227 20.60 -14.53 19.67
C ARG A 227 19.47 -14.17 18.71
N LYS A 228 19.54 -14.75 17.51
CA LYS A 228 18.59 -14.57 16.42
C LYS A 228 17.84 -15.86 16.18
N CYS A 229 16.56 -15.77 15.82
CA CYS A 229 15.76 -16.92 15.44
C CYS A 229 15.59 -16.92 13.92
N ILE A 230 15.89 -18.05 13.29
CA ILE A 230 15.91 -18.20 11.83
C ILE A 230 14.86 -19.22 11.42
N ALA A 231 14.01 -18.83 10.47
CA ALA A 231 13.05 -19.74 9.86
C ALA A 231 12.85 -19.46 8.37
N TRP A 232 12.31 -20.45 7.65
CA TRP A 232 11.91 -20.28 6.26
C TRP A 232 10.74 -21.18 5.88
N SER A 233 9.90 -20.66 4.98
CA SER A 233 8.72 -21.37 4.49
C SER A 233 9.11 -22.56 3.64
N ASP A 234 8.16 -23.43 3.37
CA ASP A 234 8.31 -24.36 2.25
C ASP A 234 8.23 -23.58 0.92
N PRO A 235 8.87 -24.07 -0.15
CA PRO A 235 8.80 -23.45 -1.46
C PRO A 235 7.37 -23.44 -2.04
N MET A 236 6.91 -22.29 -2.52
CA MET A 236 5.61 -22.08 -3.17
C MET A 236 5.77 -21.79 -4.66
N SER A 237 4.70 -21.91 -5.45
CA SER A 237 4.77 -21.71 -6.91
C SER A 237 5.05 -20.25 -7.28
N LEU A 238 6.15 -20.00 -8.00
CA LEU A 238 6.46 -18.68 -8.56
C LEU A 238 5.46 -18.28 -9.64
N ALA A 239 4.97 -19.25 -10.42
CA ALA A 239 4.03 -19.01 -11.50
C ALA A 239 2.69 -18.48 -10.96
N GLU A 240 2.22 -19.06 -9.85
CA GLU A 240 0.99 -18.65 -9.19
C GLU A 240 1.12 -17.26 -8.57
N ALA A 241 2.23 -16.97 -7.87
CA ALA A 241 2.46 -15.63 -7.34
C ALA A 241 2.52 -14.56 -8.46
N LYS A 242 3.09 -14.90 -9.62
CA LYS A 242 3.10 -14.01 -10.80
C LYS A 242 1.73 -13.84 -11.44
N SER A 243 0.89 -14.88 -11.47
CA SER A 243 -0.45 -14.78 -12.05
C SER A 243 -1.34 -13.85 -11.24
N ILE A 244 -1.27 -13.92 -9.90
CA ILE A 244 -1.97 -12.99 -8.99
C ILE A 244 -1.61 -11.54 -9.34
N GLY A 245 -0.31 -11.24 -9.42
CA GLY A 245 0.15 -9.89 -9.74
C GLY A 245 -0.35 -9.42 -11.11
N LYS A 246 -0.27 -10.27 -12.13
CA LYS A 246 -0.76 -9.96 -13.48
C LYS A 246 -2.26 -9.66 -13.50
N LEU A 247 -3.07 -10.45 -12.80
CA LEU A 247 -4.53 -10.30 -12.76
C LEU A 247 -4.96 -9.00 -12.07
N LEU A 248 -4.19 -8.54 -11.08
CA LEU A 248 -4.44 -7.29 -10.35
C LEU A 248 -3.69 -6.07 -10.91
N GLY A 249 -2.95 -6.23 -12.03
CA GLY A 249 -2.21 -5.13 -12.65
C GLY A 249 -0.95 -4.68 -11.89
N GLY A 250 -0.34 -5.56 -11.09
CA GLY A 250 0.91 -5.30 -10.37
C GLY A 250 2.01 -6.32 -10.64
N THR A 251 3.08 -6.27 -9.83
CA THR A 251 4.28 -7.10 -9.97
C THR A 251 4.33 -8.20 -8.91
N LEU A 252 5.22 -9.18 -9.10
CA LEU A 252 5.50 -10.21 -8.07
C LEU A 252 5.89 -9.59 -6.72
N ASN A 253 6.65 -8.48 -6.74
CA ASN A 253 7.05 -7.81 -5.51
C ASN A 253 5.83 -7.25 -4.75
N ASP A 254 4.85 -6.70 -5.46
CA ASP A 254 3.64 -6.16 -4.84
C ASP A 254 2.81 -7.28 -4.17
N VAL A 255 2.73 -8.44 -4.82
CA VAL A 255 2.04 -9.63 -4.26
C VAL A 255 2.73 -10.09 -2.98
N VAL A 256 4.04 -10.29 -3.03
CA VAL A 256 4.80 -10.82 -1.89
C VAL A 256 4.79 -9.84 -0.73
N VAL A 257 4.99 -8.53 -0.97
CA VAL A 257 4.92 -7.51 0.09
C VAL A 257 3.52 -7.45 0.70
N THR A 258 2.47 -7.61 -0.10
CA THR A 258 1.08 -7.65 0.40
C THR A 258 0.85 -8.85 1.33
N ALA A 259 1.29 -10.05 0.93
CA ALA A 259 1.16 -11.25 1.74
C ALA A 259 2.01 -11.16 3.03
N VAL A 260 3.21 -10.60 2.96
CA VAL A 260 4.02 -10.30 4.17
C VAL A 260 3.31 -9.31 5.07
N THR A 261 2.71 -8.25 4.52
CA THR A 261 1.94 -7.27 5.30
C THR A 261 0.77 -7.94 6.02
N GLY A 262 0.07 -8.87 5.35
CA GLY A 262 -0.99 -9.67 5.97
C GLY A 262 -0.49 -10.60 7.07
N ALA A 263 0.64 -11.26 6.85
CA ALA A 263 1.25 -12.14 7.84
C ALA A 263 1.62 -11.38 9.13
N LEU A 264 2.23 -10.20 8.97
CA LEU A 264 2.54 -9.32 10.10
C LEU A 264 1.28 -8.81 10.79
N ARG A 265 0.22 -8.48 10.04
CA ARG A 265 -1.09 -8.11 10.62
C ARG A 265 -1.64 -9.23 11.49
N ARG A 266 -1.71 -10.47 10.98
CA ARG A 266 -2.23 -11.63 11.73
C ARG A 266 -1.43 -11.85 13.02
N TYR A 267 -0.11 -11.78 12.94
CA TYR A 267 0.75 -11.90 14.11
C TYR A 267 0.52 -10.78 15.14
N LEU A 268 0.36 -9.54 14.69
CA LEU A 268 0.08 -8.42 15.60
C LEU A 268 -1.29 -8.57 16.30
N LEU A 269 -2.31 -9.03 15.58
CA LEU A 269 -3.63 -9.33 16.13
C LEU A 269 -3.55 -10.46 17.16
N GLU A 270 -2.80 -11.52 16.88
CA GLU A 270 -2.56 -12.62 17.83
C GLU A 270 -1.86 -12.12 19.10
N LYS A 271 -0.98 -11.11 18.99
CA LYS A 271 -0.35 -10.44 20.13
C LYS A 271 -1.21 -9.31 20.73
N ASN A 272 -2.51 -9.29 20.46
CA ASN A 272 -3.49 -8.33 20.99
C ASN A 272 -3.15 -6.85 20.71
N THR A 273 -2.49 -6.56 19.59
CA THR A 273 -2.24 -5.19 19.15
C THR A 273 -3.50 -4.64 18.49
N THR A 274 -3.99 -3.48 18.94
CA THR A 274 -5.06 -2.74 18.26
C THR A 274 -4.57 -2.24 16.90
N MET A 275 -5.38 -2.38 15.85
CA MET A 275 -4.94 -2.10 14.47
C MET A 275 -5.13 -0.64 14.03
N ASP A 276 -5.66 0.22 14.90
CA ASP A 276 -5.88 1.63 14.61
C ASP A 276 -4.54 2.36 14.49
N ASP A 277 -4.32 3.02 13.35
CA ASP A 277 -3.11 3.79 13.03
C ASP A 277 -1.77 3.03 13.18
N VAL A 278 -1.77 1.71 13.08
CA VAL A 278 -0.53 0.91 13.08
C VAL A 278 0.15 0.98 11.72
N ASN A 279 1.35 1.54 11.71
CA ASN A 279 2.23 1.57 10.56
C ASN A 279 3.50 0.77 10.87
N ILE A 280 3.84 -0.17 9.98
CA ILE A 280 5.10 -0.93 10.05
C ILE A 280 5.97 -0.49 8.90
N ARG A 281 7.15 0.03 9.18
CA ARG A 281 8.09 0.46 8.14
C ARG A 281 9.15 -0.60 7.89
N VAL A 282 9.35 -0.92 6.62
CA VAL A 282 10.45 -1.78 6.18
C VAL A 282 11.45 -1.01 5.32
N SER A 283 12.73 -1.26 5.53
CA SER A 283 13.80 -0.74 4.68
C SER A 283 14.09 -1.75 3.56
N MET A 284 14.11 -1.27 2.31
CA MET A 284 14.28 -2.10 1.12
C MET A 284 15.49 -1.61 0.31
N PRO A 285 16.42 -2.51 -0.06
CA PRO A 285 17.48 -2.17 -1.00
C PRO A 285 16.91 -2.05 -2.42
N VAL A 286 17.19 -0.94 -3.09
CA VAL A 286 16.86 -0.72 -4.50
C VAL A 286 18.15 -0.67 -5.29
N ASN A 287 18.31 -1.64 -6.20
CA ASN A 287 19.46 -1.70 -7.08
C ASN A 287 19.52 -0.46 -7.98
N ILE A 288 20.70 0.15 -8.07
CA ILE A 288 20.98 1.32 -8.92
C ILE A 288 22.12 1.05 -9.91
N ARG A 289 22.62 -0.19 -9.99
CA ARG A 289 23.69 -0.57 -10.92
C ARG A 289 23.31 -0.28 -12.36
N GLU A 290 24.28 0.20 -13.14
CA GLU A 290 24.18 0.25 -14.60
C GLU A 290 24.19 -1.18 -15.17
N ARG A 291 23.33 -1.44 -16.16
CA ARG A 291 23.23 -2.77 -16.79
C ARG A 291 24.59 -3.18 -17.37
N GLY A 292 25.07 -4.38 -17.04
CA GLY A 292 26.36 -4.92 -17.52
C GLY A 292 27.52 -4.85 -16.51
N THR A 293 27.29 -4.32 -15.30
CA THR A 293 28.30 -4.22 -14.21
C THR A 293 28.06 -5.25 -13.09
N GLU A 294 27.27 -6.29 -13.33
CA GLU A 294 26.86 -7.28 -12.33
C GLU A 294 28.02 -8.16 -11.83
N SER A 295 29.11 -8.26 -12.61
CA SER A 295 30.30 -9.03 -12.25
C SER A 295 31.20 -8.35 -11.21
N ASP A 296 31.03 -7.04 -10.98
CA ASP A 296 31.88 -6.27 -10.08
C ASP A 296 31.45 -6.49 -8.63
N LEU A 297 32.41 -6.87 -7.78
CA LEU A 297 32.20 -7.01 -6.33
C LEU A 297 32.12 -5.64 -5.65
N GLY A 298 31.45 -5.61 -4.49
CA GLY A 298 31.16 -4.39 -3.72
C GLY A 298 29.66 -4.08 -3.69
N ASN A 299 29.29 -2.94 -3.12
CA ASN A 299 27.90 -2.56 -2.89
C ASN A 299 27.45 -1.39 -3.78
N GLN A 300 26.34 -1.54 -4.50
CA GLN A 300 25.76 -0.49 -5.35
C GLN A 300 24.22 -0.47 -5.33
N PHE A 301 23.63 -0.09 -4.20
CA PHE A 301 22.17 0.06 -4.04
C PHE A 301 21.82 1.21 -3.09
N GLY A 302 20.66 1.83 -3.31
CA GLY A 302 20.05 2.77 -2.38
C GLY A 302 19.14 2.07 -1.37
N LEU A 303 18.86 2.70 -0.25
CA LEU A 303 17.89 2.22 0.74
C LEU A 303 16.65 3.09 0.70
N VAL A 304 15.49 2.48 0.51
CA VAL A 304 14.18 3.16 0.53
C VAL A 304 13.33 2.58 1.65
N ASN A 305 12.46 3.41 2.22
CA ASN A 305 11.54 2.97 3.27
C ASN A 305 10.14 2.81 2.70
N LEU A 306 9.54 1.64 2.94
CA LEU A 306 8.16 1.34 2.57
C LEU A 306 7.34 1.14 3.84
N ASP A 307 6.28 1.92 3.96
CA ASP A 307 5.28 1.78 5.02
C ASP A 307 4.28 0.70 4.61
N LEU A 308 4.19 -0.36 5.40
CA LEU A 308 3.29 -1.49 5.19
C LEU A 308 1.92 -1.16 5.80
N PRO A 309 0.83 -1.17 5.00
CA PRO A 309 -0.51 -0.83 5.47
C PRO A 309 -1.15 -2.00 6.25
N VAL A 310 -0.59 -2.35 7.40
CA VAL A 310 -1.05 -3.49 8.24
C VAL A 310 -2.46 -3.27 8.80
N SER A 311 -2.94 -2.03 8.91
CA SER A 311 -4.32 -1.71 9.33
C SER A 311 -5.38 -2.12 8.29
N ILE A 312 -5.03 -2.28 7.01
CA ILE A 312 -6.00 -2.65 5.96
C ILE A 312 -6.27 -4.15 6.02
N GLU A 313 -7.52 -4.52 6.35
CA GLU A 313 -7.95 -5.91 6.48
C GLU A 313 -8.09 -6.63 5.12
N ASP A 314 -8.75 -6.00 4.14
CA ASP A 314 -9.00 -6.62 2.84
C ASP A 314 -7.71 -6.79 2.02
N PRO A 315 -7.36 -8.02 1.56
CA PRO A 315 -6.12 -8.29 0.82
C PRO A 315 -6.00 -7.53 -0.51
N ILE A 316 -7.12 -7.26 -1.20
CA ILE A 316 -7.14 -6.56 -2.49
C ILE A 316 -6.92 -5.06 -2.28
N LEU A 317 -7.58 -4.45 -1.29
CA LEU A 317 -7.34 -3.06 -0.91
C LEU A 317 -5.90 -2.87 -0.41
N ARG A 318 -5.39 -3.82 0.39
CA ARG A 318 -4.01 -3.83 0.87
C ARG A 318 -3.02 -3.90 -0.29
N PHE A 319 -3.28 -4.77 -1.27
CA PHE A 319 -2.48 -4.85 -2.49
C PHE A 319 -2.43 -3.53 -3.26
N ASN A 320 -3.60 -2.90 -3.45
CA ASN A 320 -3.68 -1.63 -4.17
C ASN A 320 -2.91 -0.51 -3.45
N GLU A 321 -2.98 -0.45 -2.12
CA GLU A 321 -2.24 0.53 -1.34
C GLU A 321 -0.72 0.22 -1.33
N VAL A 322 -0.31 -1.05 -1.17
CA VAL A 322 1.10 -1.47 -1.29
C VAL A 322 1.65 -1.09 -2.66
N LYS A 323 0.93 -1.42 -3.74
CA LYS A 323 1.30 -1.06 -5.11
C LYS A 323 1.44 0.44 -5.28
N LYS A 324 0.46 1.22 -4.80
CA LYS A 324 0.50 2.70 -4.85
C LYS A 324 1.76 3.24 -4.16
N ARG A 325 2.09 2.73 -2.96
CA ARG A 325 3.29 3.14 -2.20
C ARG A 325 4.58 2.73 -2.91
N ASN A 326 4.66 1.51 -3.42
CA ASN A 326 5.80 1.03 -4.21
C ASN A 326 6.01 1.85 -5.49
N ASP A 327 4.96 2.15 -6.24
CA ASP A 327 5.06 2.91 -7.49
C ASP A 327 5.50 4.35 -7.22
N LYS A 328 5.08 4.96 -6.11
CA LYS A 328 5.59 6.26 -5.65
C LYS A 328 7.10 6.23 -5.39
N ILE A 329 7.60 5.18 -4.74
CA ILE A 329 9.04 5.01 -4.47
C ILE A 329 9.81 4.82 -5.78
N LYS A 330 9.35 3.92 -6.66
CA LYS A 330 9.98 3.64 -7.97
C LYS A 330 10.08 4.87 -8.87
N ASN A 331 9.08 5.75 -8.83
CA ASN A 331 9.03 6.98 -9.63
C ASN A 331 9.70 8.18 -8.94
N SER A 332 10.36 7.98 -7.80
CA SER A 332 11.07 9.04 -7.07
C SER A 332 12.59 8.92 -7.23
N SER A 333 13.30 9.98 -6.87
CA SER A 333 14.77 9.97 -6.79
C SER A 333 15.31 9.41 -5.46
N GLU A 334 14.46 8.85 -4.58
CA GLU A 334 14.83 8.42 -3.22
C GLU A 334 15.95 7.37 -3.20
N ALA A 335 15.93 6.39 -4.09
CA ALA A 335 16.99 5.37 -4.19
C ALA A 335 18.34 5.99 -4.57
N THR A 336 18.36 6.91 -5.52
CA THR A 336 19.59 7.60 -5.94
C THR A 336 20.11 8.54 -4.86
N THR A 337 19.22 9.31 -4.24
CA THR A 337 19.59 10.26 -3.18
C THR A 337 20.08 9.54 -1.92
N SER A 338 19.41 8.45 -1.52
CA SER A 338 19.87 7.61 -0.40
C SER A 338 21.25 7.02 -0.68
N PHE A 339 21.51 6.53 -1.89
CA PHE A 339 22.83 6.03 -2.26
C PHE A 339 23.94 7.09 -2.15
N GLN A 340 23.69 8.31 -2.63
CA GLN A 340 24.68 9.39 -2.48
C GLN A 340 24.91 9.75 -1.00
N ALA A 341 23.86 9.72 -0.18
CA ALA A 341 23.98 9.92 1.27
C ALA A 341 24.83 8.80 1.92
N LEU A 342 24.59 7.53 1.58
CA LEU A 342 25.36 6.38 2.06
C LEU A 342 26.85 6.49 1.69
N LYS A 343 27.15 6.85 0.43
CA LYS A 343 28.52 7.05 -0.05
C LYS A 343 29.24 8.17 0.72
N THR A 344 28.52 9.23 1.05
CA THR A 344 29.04 10.37 1.82
C THR A 344 29.28 9.97 3.28
N MET A 345 28.35 9.24 3.91
CA MET A 345 28.50 8.72 5.27
C MET A 345 29.66 7.73 5.40
N GLY A 346 29.96 6.98 4.34
CA GLY A 346 31.11 6.08 4.26
C GLY A 346 32.49 6.75 4.31
N MET A 347 32.54 8.09 4.15
CA MET A 347 33.77 8.89 4.26
C MET A 347 34.02 9.40 5.69
N ALA A 348 33.02 9.32 6.57
CA ALA A 348 33.14 9.78 7.94
C ALA A 348 33.91 8.76 8.81
N PRO A 349 34.50 9.20 9.94
CA PRO A 349 35.05 8.29 10.94
C PRO A 349 34.01 7.25 11.39
N GLY A 350 34.41 5.99 11.59
CA GLY A 350 33.49 4.87 11.83
C GLY A 350 32.48 5.09 12.98
N LYS A 351 32.89 5.77 14.06
CA LYS A 351 31.98 6.13 15.18
C LYS A 351 30.85 7.08 14.75
N ILE A 352 31.13 7.99 13.82
CA ILE A 352 30.13 8.94 13.29
C ILE A 352 29.20 8.22 12.31
N SER A 353 29.76 7.42 11.40
CA SER A 353 28.97 6.62 10.45
C SER A 353 28.02 5.67 11.18
N LYS A 354 28.48 5.00 12.24
CA LYS A 354 27.66 4.10 13.05
C LYS A 354 26.52 4.83 13.77
N LYS A 355 26.81 5.93 14.46
CA LYS A 355 25.77 6.74 15.13
C LYS A 355 24.70 7.26 14.16
N ALA A 356 25.13 7.74 12.99
CA ALA A 356 24.20 8.21 11.97
C ALA A 356 23.32 7.07 11.47
N ALA A 357 23.91 5.90 11.22
CA ALA A 357 23.16 4.75 10.75
C ALA A 357 22.19 4.17 11.79
N ASP A 358 22.60 4.09 13.05
CA ASP A 358 21.72 3.65 14.15
C ASP A 358 20.50 4.59 14.25
N PHE A 359 20.71 5.90 14.14
CA PHE A 359 19.62 6.88 14.14
C PHE A 359 18.60 6.66 13.01
N PHE A 360 19.05 6.30 11.80
CA PHE A 360 18.16 6.01 10.68
C PHE A 360 17.51 4.62 10.77
N ALA A 361 18.23 3.62 11.28
CA ALA A 361 17.72 2.26 11.45
C ALA A 361 16.56 2.20 12.47
N ASP A 362 16.61 3.00 13.54
CA ASP A 362 15.57 3.08 14.58
C ASP A 362 14.22 3.64 14.10
N LYS A 363 14.13 4.02 12.83
CA LYS A 363 12.92 4.55 12.20
C LYS A 363 12.07 3.48 11.54
N GLY A 364 12.56 2.25 11.41
CA GLY A 364 11.80 1.14 10.86
C GLY A 364 11.90 -0.13 11.69
N THR A 365 11.01 -1.06 11.38
CA THR A 365 10.86 -2.34 12.09
C THR A 365 11.72 -3.45 11.48
N ALA A 366 11.79 -3.53 10.16
CA ALA A 366 12.46 -4.64 9.47
C ALA A 366 13.23 -4.21 8.22
N VAL A 367 14.19 -5.04 7.81
CA VAL A 367 14.76 -4.99 6.45
C VAL A 367 14.02 -6.00 5.59
N PHE A 368 13.61 -5.62 4.39
CA PHE A 368 12.95 -6.50 3.42
C PHE A 368 13.79 -6.61 2.15
N SER A 369 14.11 -7.84 1.74
CA SER A 369 14.90 -8.13 0.54
C SER A 369 14.21 -9.16 -0.35
N ASN A 370 14.15 -8.88 -1.65
CA ASN A 370 13.57 -9.79 -2.63
C ASN A 370 14.55 -9.97 -3.80
N VAL A 371 15.15 -11.16 -3.88
CA VAL A 371 16.24 -11.46 -4.80
C VAL A 371 15.80 -12.52 -5.82
N PRO A 372 15.89 -12.23 -7.13
CA PRO A 372 15.65 -13.23 -8.16
C PRO A 372 16.83 -14.21 -8.19
N GLY A 373 16.57 -15.48 -7.90
CA GLY A 373 17.57 -16.54 -8.02
C GLY A 373 17.52 -17.30 -9.36
N PRO A 374 18.31 -18.38 -9.48
CA PRO A 374 18.42 -19.19 -10.70
C PRO A 374 17.08 -19.74 -11.17
N LYS A 375 16.82 -19.67 -12.48
CA LYS A 375 15.58 -20.17 -13.10
C LYS A 375 15.56 -21.67 -13.31
N ASN A 376 16.73 -22.27 -13.48
CA ASN A 376 16.92 -23.70 -13.75
C ASN A 376 17.66 -24.34 -12.57
N PRO A 377 17.55 -25.67 -12.38
CA PRO A 377 18.37 -26.38 -11.42
C PRO A 377 19.86 -26.10 -11.64
N ILE A 378 20.57 -25.87 -10.55
CA ILE A 378 22.04 -25.72 -10.54
C ILE A 378 22.65 -26.80 -9.66
N TYR A 379 23.91 -27.13 -9.96
CA TYR A 379 24.66 -28.16 -9.26
C TYR A 379 25.87 -27.53 -8.57
N PHE A 380 26.21 -28.00 -7.38
CA PHE A 380 27.37 -27.53 -6.64
C PHE A 380 28.14 -28.72 -6.09
N ALA A 381 29.46 -28.76 -6.33
CA ALA A 381 30.32 -29.89 -5.99
C ALA A 381 29.76 -31.26 -6.46
N GLY A 382 29.10 -31.28 -7.62
CA GLY A 382 28.57 -32.49 -8.25
C GLY A 382 27.18 -32.94 -7.78
N GLN A 383 26.53 -32.23 -6.85
CA GLN A 383 25.16 -32.54 -6.42
C GLN A 383 24.19 -31.44 -6.85
N GLU A 384 22.96 -31.84 -7.20
CA GLU A 384 21.89 -30.90 -7.50
C GLU A 384 21.51 -30.13 -6.24
N MET A 385 21.47 -28.80 -6.35
CA MET A 385 21.02 -27.94 -5.27
C MET A 385 19.49 -27.97 -5.23
N LYS A 386 18.93 -28.44 -4.12
CA LYS A 386 17.49 -28.65 -3.98
C LYS A 386 16.74 -27.37 -3.69
N ASN A 387 17.21 -26.63 -2.68
CA ASN A 387 16.64 -25.37 -2.24
C ASN A 387 17.75 -24.37 -1.93
N ILE A 388 17.40 -23.08 -2.02
CA ILE A 388 18.24 -21.96 -1.65
C ILE A 388 17.42 -21.05 -0.74
N MET A 389 18.00 -20.62 0.37
CA MET A 389 17.43 -19.57 1.20
C MET A 389 18.55 -18.64 1.67
N PHE A 390 18.27 -17.35 1.80
CA PHE A 390 19.20 -16.39 2.38
C PHE A 390 18.49 -15.52 3.42
N TRP A 391 19.25 -14.89 4.31
CA TRP A 391 18.75 -13.88 5.23
C TRP A 391 19.56 -12.60 5.10
N VAL A 392 18.85 -11.51 4.86
CA VAL A 392 19.39 -10.16 4.80
C VAL A 392 19.90 -9.73 6.19
N PRO A 393 21.08 -9.10 6.29
CA PRO A 393 21.52 -8.52 7.55
C PRO A 393 20.62 -7.37 7.96
N ARG A 394 20.55 -7.15 9.27
CA ARG A 394 19.76 -6.09 9.89
C ARG A 394 20.69 -4.98 10.35
N THR A 395 20.25 -3.73 10.22
CA THR A 395 21.01 -2.56 10.65
C THR A 395 20.45 -2.02 11.98
N GLY A 396 21.33 -1.42 12.79
CA GLY A 396 20.96 -0.81 14.07
C GLY A 396 20.12 -1.74 14.95
N HIS A 397 18.96 -1.26 15.40
CA HIS A 397 18.04 -2.00 16.28
C HIS A 397 16.85 -2.64 15.56
N MET A 398 16.89 -2.76 14.22
CA MET A 398 15.82 -3.45 13.48
C MET A 398 15.73 -4.91 13.91
N GLY A 399 14.55 -5.33 14.37
CA GLY A 399 14.34 -6.65 14.97
C GLY A 399 14.23 -7.77 13.94
N MET A 400 13.88 -7.46 12.69
CA MET A 400 13.55 -8.47 11.68
C MET A 400 14.24 -8.24 10.33
N GLY A 401 14.63 -9.33 9.69
CA GLY A 401 15.08 -9.41 8.31
C GLY A 401 14.17 -10.37 7.54
N ILE A 402 13.43 -9.84 6.57
CA ILE A 402 12.51 -10.57 5.72
C ILE A 402 13.19 -10.77 4.36
N SER A 403 13.33 -12.01 3.93
CA SER A 403 14.06 -12.36 2.71
C SER A 403 13.21 -13.23 1.81
N ILE A 404 13.16 -12.91 0.53
CA ILE A 404 12.42 -13.64 -0.49
C ILE A 404 13.39 -14.01 -1.58
N ILE A 405 13.41 -15.29 -1.96
CA ILE A 405 14.20 -15.78 -3.09
C ILE A 405 13.34 -16.63 -4.01
N SER A 406 13.55 -16.48 -5.31
CA SER A 406 13.00 -17.41 -6.31
C SER A 406 14.05 -18.38 -6.78
N TYR A 407 13.78 -19.69 -6.76
CA TYR A 407 14.68 -20.71 -7.31
C TYR A 407 13.87 -21.80 -8.01
N ASN A 408 14.29 -22.17 -9.22
CA ASN A 408 13.73 -23.28 -9.98
C ASN A 408 12.17 -23.28 -10.04
N GLY A 409 11.59 -22.15 -10.42
CA GLY A 409 10.14 -21.98 -10.54
C GLY A 409 9.37 -21.88 -9.22
N LYS A 410 10.08 -21.79 -8.08
CA LYS A 410 9.49 -21.66 -6.74
C LYS A 410 9.92 -20.36 -6.06
N ILE A 411 9.15 -19.90 -5.08
CA ILE A 411 9.48 -18.81 -4.16
C ILE A 411 9.55 -19.32 -2.72
N THR A 412 10.51 -18.83 -1.96
CA THR A 412 10.67 -19.16 -0.55
C THR A 412 10.82 -17.86 0.25
N MET A 413 10.15 -17.78 1.39
CA MET A 413 10.32 -16.69 2.35
C MET A 413 11.15 -17.17 3.53
N GLY A 414 12.19 -16.43 3.88
CA GLY A 414 12.95 -16.59 5.10
C GLY A 414 12.75 -15.40 6.02
N LEU A 415 12.71 -15.68 7.32
CA LEU A 415 12.59 -14.69 8.37
C LEU A 415 13.74 -14.87 9.37
N ALA A 416 14.45 -13.78 9.63
CA ALA A 416 15.43 -13.69 10.69
C ALA A 416 14.94 -12.68 11.73
N SER A 417 14.55 -13.13 12.91
CA SER A 417 14.09 -12.27 13.98
C SER A 417 15.09 -12.20 15.13
N ASP A 418 14.96 -11.17 15.95
CA ASP A 418 15.59 -11.11 17.25
C ASP A 418 14.76 -11.91 18.26
N GLU A 419 15.39 -12.79 19.02
CA GLU A 419 14.69 -13.69 19.95
C GLU A 419 13.86 -12.93 20.99
N LYS A 420 14.29 -11.73 21.41
CA LYS A 420 13.55 -10.91 22.39
C LYS A 420 12.35 -10.18 21.80
N ARG A 421 12.19 -10.16 20.48
CA ARG A 421 11.07 -9.52 19.77
C ARG A 421 10.12 -10.56 19.22
N VAL A 422 10.64 -11.48 18.42
CA VAL A 422 9.89 -12.60 17.84
C VAL A 422 10.74 -13.86 18.02
N SER A 423 10.44 -14.61 19.07
CA SER A 423 11.10 -15.88 19.39
C SER A 423 10.64 -17.02 18.47
N ASP A 424 9.43 -16.93 17.92
CA ASP A 424 8.88 -17.89 16.98
C ASP A 424 8.59 -17.24 15.62
N PRO A 425 9.61 -17.14 14.73
CA PRO A 425 9.39 -16.67 13.37
C PRO A 425 8.59 -17.65 12.49
N GLN A 426 8.39 -18.90 12.92
CA GLN A 426 7.65 -19.90 12.15
C GLN A 426 6.17 -19.53 12.01
N THR A 427 5.55 -19.00 13.07
CA THR A 427 4.15 -18.53 13.05
C THR A 427 3.88 -17.51 11.94
N ILE A 428 4.80 -16.55 11.75
CA ILE A 428 4.67 -15.52 10.71
C ILE A 428 4.76 -16.15 9.31
N LEU A 429 5.58 -17.19 9.13
CA LEU A 429 5.70 -17.89 7.84
C LEU A 429 4.45 -18.71 7.52
N GLU A 430 3.78 -19.26 8.54
CA GLU A 430 2.49 -19.93 8.39
C GLU A 430 1.41 -18.93 7.96
N TYR A 431 1.33 -17.77 8.61
CA TYR A 431 0.44 -16.71 8.18
C TYR A 431 0.75 -16.19 6.78
N PHE A 432 2.02 -16.12 6.38
CA PHE A 432 2.39 -15.76 5.00
C PHE A 432 1.87 -16.78 3.99
N LYS A 433 1.98 -18.08 4.30
CA LYS A 433 1.47 -19.16 3.45
C LYS A 433 -0.06 -19.09 3.33
N GLU A 434 -0.76 -18.82 4.43
CA GLU A 434 -2.21 -18.62 4.44
C GLU A 434 -2.63 -17.40 3.61
N GLU A 435 -1.97 -16.25 3.81
CA GLU A 435 -2.25 -15.03 3.03
C GLU A 435 -2.05 -15.26 1.52
N MET A 436 -0.99 -15.96 1.12
CA MET A 436 -0.77 -16.32 -0.29
C MET A 436 -1.90 -17.21 -0.85
N LYS A 437 -2.41 -18.14 -0.03
CA LYS A 437 -3.53 -19.03 -0.41
C LYS A 437 -4.84 -18.25 -0.53
N ASP A 438 -5.18 -17.44 0.46
CA ASP A 438 -6.41 -16.64 0.48
C ASP A 438 -6.43 -15.66 -0.69
N PHE A 439 -5.29 -15.01 -0.93
CA PHE A 439 -5.13 -14.03 -2.00
C PHE A 439 -5.33 -14.65 -3.38
N ARG A 440 -4.84 -15.88 -3.58
CA ARG A 440 -5.08 -16.65 -4.80
C ARG A 440 -6.56 -16.94 -5.01
N GLN A 441 -7.24 -17.46 -4.00
CA GLN A 441 -8.65 -17.86 -4.10
C GLN A 441 -9.54 -16.67 -4.47
N LEU A 442 -9.29 -15.50 -3.89
CA LEU A 442 -10.02 -14.27 -4.20
C LEU A 442 -9.85 -13.85 -5.67
N VAL A 443 -8.63 -13.97 -6.21
CA VAL A 443 -8.32 -13.57 -7.58
C VAL A 443 -8.87 -14.57 -8.61
N GLU A 444 -8.79 -15.88 -8.33
CA GLU A 444 -9.38 -16.92 -9.20
C GLU A 444 -10.91 -16.80 -9.26
N PHE A 445 -11.55 -16.42 -8.14
CA PHE A 445 -12.98 -16.13 -8.11
C PHE A 445 -13.34 -14.96 -9.03
N GLU A 446 -12.61 -13.84 -8.96
CA GLU A 446 -12.79 -12.70 -9.88
C GLU A 446 -12.62 -13.08 -11.36
N GLU A 447 -11.60 -13.88 -11.69
CA GLU A 447 -11.33 -14.30 -13.07
C GLU A 447 -12.43 -15.23 -13.61
N THR A 448 -12.90 -16.15 -12.78
CA THR A 448 -14.02 -17.03 -13.11
C THR A 448 -15.29 -16.22 -13.41
N LEU A 449 -15.55 -15.18 -12.61
CA LEU A 449 -16.62 -14.22 -12.87
C LEU A 449 -16.43 -13.53 -14.23
N LYS A 450 -15.24 -12.97 -14.52
CA LYS A 450 -14.92 -12.27 -15.77
C LYS A 450 -15.06 -13.18 -17.01
N LYS A 451 -14.59 -14.43 -16.93
CA LYS A 451 -14.71 -15.44 -17.99
C LYS A 451 -16.16 -15.85 -18.24
N GLN A 452 -16.96 -16.03 -17.19
CA GLN A 452 -18.39 -16.30 -17.33
C GLN A 452 -19.12 -15.13 -17.99
N ILE A 453 -18.73 -13.88 -17.68
CA ILE A 453 -19.26 -12.67 -18.33
C ILE A 453 -18.88 -12.64 -19.82
N GLN A 454 -17.62 -12.92 -20.20
CA GLN A 454 -17.18 -12.97 -21.61
C GLN A 454 -17.82 -14.12 -22.39
N ALA A 455 -17.94 -15.32 -21.82
CA ALA A 455 -18.60 -16.46 -22.46
C ALA A 455 -20.09 -16.19 -22.72
N SER A 456 -20.75 -15.43 -21.85
CA SER A 456 -22.13 -15.00 -22.08
C SER A 456 -22.29 -13.96 -23.20
N GLN A 457 -21.22 -13.23 -23.57
CA GLN A 457 -21.20 -12.26 -24.68
C GLN A 457 -20.88 -12.92 -26.04
N GLY A 458 -20.16 -14.05 -26.07
CA GLY A 458 -19.81 -14.77 -27.32
C GLY A 458 -20.93 -15.64 -27.92
N ILE A 459 -22.02 -15.86 -27.19
CA ILE A 459 -23.16 -16.69 -27.65
C ILE A 459 -24.15 -15.88 -28.51
N GLU A 460 -24.11 -14.54 -28.49
CA GLU A 460 -24.99 -13.69 -29.29
C GLU A 460 -24.58 -13.56 -30.77
N SER A 461 -23.37 -14.01 -31.16
CA SER A 461 -22.88 -13.88 -32.55
C SER A 461 -23.12 -15.11 -33.45
N ALA A 462 -23.87 -16.13 -33.00
CA ALA A 462 -23.99 -17.41 -33.70
C ALA A 462 -25.43 -17.92 -33.87
N LEU A 463 -26.40 -17.04 -34.14
CA LEU A 463 -27.73 -17.45 -34.59
C LEU A 463 -28.17 -16.61 -35.81
N PRO A 464 -28.42 -17.23 -36.99
CA PRO A 464 -29.02 -16.53 -38.12
C PRO A 464 -30.51 -16.32 -37.86
N LEU A 465 -30.96 -15.06 -37.97
CA LEU A 465 -32.36 -14.68 -37.96
C LEU A 465 -33.01 -15.08 -39.30
N GLN A 466 -33.88 -16.10 -39.30
CA GLN A 466 -34.96 -16.22 -40.29
C GLN A 466 -36.29 -16.64 -39.63
N ASN A 467 -37.33 -15.92 -40.08
CA ASN A 467 -38.78 -16.04 -39.88
C ASN A 467 -39.35 -17.39 -39.40
N ILE A 468 -40.38 -17.34 -38.54
CA ILE A 468 -41.73 -17.89 -38.79
C ILE A 468 -42.72 -17.43 -37.70
N SER A 469 -43.90 -17.05 -38.17
CA SER A 469 -45.12 -16.67 -37.44
C SER A 469 -45.89 -17.87 -36.83
N LYS A 470 -46.79 -17.54 -35.88
CA LYS A 470 -47.99 -18.26 -35.37
C LYS A 470 -47.83 -19.08 -34.07
N LYS A 471 -48.70 -18.73 -33.09
CA LYS A 471 -49.05 -19.42 -31.81
C LYS A 471 -49.72 -20.81 -32.08
N PRO A 472 -49.95 -21.74 -31.09
CA PRO A 472 -50.10 -21.51 -29.64
C PRO A 472 -49.46 -22.55 -28.66
N ALA A 473 -49.46 -22.14 -27.38
CA ALA A 473 -49.50 -22.91 -26.12
C ALA A 473 -48.71 -24.22 -25.94
N CYS A 474 -47.72 -24.19 -25.03
CA CYS A 474 -47.56 -25.27 -24.03
C CYS A 474 -46.78 -24.74 -22.82
N ALA A 475 -47.33 -24.96 -21.62
CA ALA A 475 -46.75 -24.55 -20.35
C ALA A 475 -45.62 -25.50 -19.94
N VAL A 476 -44.38 -25.00 -19.81
CA VAL A 476 -43.32 -25.68 -19.03
C VAL A 476 -42.42 -24.65 -18.34
N LYS A 477 -42.54 -24.62 -17.01
CA LYS A 477 -41.58 -24.20 -15.97
C LYS A 477 -40.65 -23.02 -16.30
N SER A 478 -41.16 -21.82 -16.01
CA SER A 478 -40.40 -20.59 -15.81
C SER A 478 -39.51 -20.71 -14.57
N ASN A 479 -38.19 -20.84 -14.73
CA ASN A 479 -37.21 -20.47 -13.69
C ASN A 479 -35.87 -20.00 -14.30
N GLY A 480 -35.49 -20.47 -15.50
CA GLY A 480 -34.24 -20.05 -16.17
C GLY A 480 -34.27 -18.67 -16.83
N PHE A 481 -35.42 -18.26 -17.40
CA PHE A 481 -35.54 -16.99 -18.13
C PHE A 481 -35.59 -15.76 -17.20
N LYS A 482 -36.25 -15.90 -16.04
CA LYS A 482 -36.26 -14.86 -14.98
C LYS A 482 -34.87 -14.64 -14.39
N ASN A 483 -34.04 -15.68 -14.26
CA ASN A 483 -32.67 -15.57 -13.75
C ASN A 483 -31.71 -14.90 -14.75
N ARG A 484 -31.93 -15.07 -16.07
CA ARG A 484 -31.13 -14.40 -17.11
C ARG A 484 -31.48 -12.92 -17.24
N LEU A 485 -32.77 -12.56 -17.13
CA LEU A 485 -33.23 -11.17 -17.03
C LEU A 485 -32.73 -10.48 -15.75
N LYS A 486 -32.74 -11.18 -14.60
CA LYS A 486 -32.13 -10.70 -13.33
C LYS A 486 -30.62 -10.43 -13.46
N LYS A 487 -29.89 -11.20 -14.27
CA LYS A 487 -28.44 -11.01 -14.51
C LYS A 487 -28.12 -9.81 -15.42
N ILE A 488 -29.00 -9.48 -16.36
CA ILE A 488 -28.84 -8.30 -17.23
C ILE A 488 -29.23 -7.01 -16.47
N SER A 489 -30.25 -7.09 -15.60
CA SER A 489 -30.62 -5.99 -14.70
C SER A 489 -29.53 -5.73 -13.65
N SER A 490 -28.85 -6.76 -13.12
CA SER A 490 -27.78 -6.58 -12.12
C SER A 490 -26.52 -5.88 -12.67
N LEU A 491 -26.28 -5.95 -13.99
CA LEU A 491 -25.22 -5.19 -14.67
C LEU A 491 -25.60 -3.71 -14.87
N GLY A 492 -26.86 -3.35 -14.61
CA GLY A 492 -27.38 -1.99 -14.79
C GLY A 492 -27.33 -1.52 -16.24
N VAL A 493 -27.38 -2.41 -17.23
CA VAL A 493 -27.25 -2.05 -18.66
C VAL A 493 -28.54 -1.40 -19.20
N LYS A 494 -29.68 -1.71 -18.60
CA LYS A 494 -30.98 -1.13 -18.96
C LYS A 494 -31.27 0.06 -18.05
N SER A 495 -31.57 1.22 -18.63
CA SER A 495 -32.11 2.36 -17.87
C SER A 495 -33.55 2.08 -17.43
N LYS A 496 -33.98 2.69 -16.34
CA LYS A 496 -35.40 2.73 -15.98
C LYS A 496 -36.06 3.94 -16.61
N SER A 497 -37.23 3.74 -17.20
CA SER A 497 -38.01 4.85 -17.77
C SER A 497 -38.53 5.74 -16.66
N PHE A 498 -38.62 7.03 -16.93
CA PHE A 498 -39.15 8.01 -15.98
C PHE A 498 -40.53 7.59 -15.44
N ASP A 499 -41.46 7.18 -16.29
CA ASP A 499 -42.81 6.76 -15.87
C ASP A 499 -42.80 5.56 -14.93
N GLU A 500 -41.86 4.62 -15.08
CA GLU A 500 -41.70 3.46 -14.18
C GLU A 500 -41.26 3.93 -12.79
N LEU A 501 -40.32 4.86 -12.74
CA LEU A 501 -39.81 5.40 -11.49
C LEU A 501 -40.84 6.31 -10.80
N VAL A 502 -41.57 7.12 -11.57
CA VAL A 502 -42.70 7.90 -11.06
C VAL A 502 -43.71 6.96 -10.44
N GLN A 503 -44.17 5.94 -11.17
CA GLN A 503 -45.14 4.98 -10.64
C GLN A 503 -44.65 4.25 -9.38
N LYS A 504 -43.35 3.97 -9.28
CA LYS A 504 -42.76 3.22 -8.17
C LYS A 504 -42.51 4.07 -6.91
N TYR A 505 -42.08 5.32 -7.08
CA TYR A 505 -41.54 6.14 -5.99
C TYR A 505 -42.31 7.42 -5.68
N THR A 506 -43.40 7.72 -6.41
CA THR A 506 -44.30 8.81 -6.04
C THR A 506 -45.48 8.30 -5.22
N GLY A 507 -45.91 9.15 -4.28
CA GLY A 507 -47.06 8.92 -3.42
C GLY A 507 -48.11 10.02 -3.57
N LYS A 508 -49.10 10.01 -2.68
CA LYS A 508 -50.18 11.02 -2.63
C LYS A 508 -49.66 12.46 -2.47
N ASP A 509 -48.50 12.61 -1.84
CA ASP A 509 -47.91 13.90 -1.50
C ASP A 509 -46.85 14.37 -2.51
N SER A 510 -46.54 13.54 -3.50
CA SER A 510 -45.60 13.88 -4.58
C SER A 510 -46.24 14.87 -5.54
N LYS A 511 -45.53 15.97 -5.79
CA LYS A 511 -45.94 17.05 -6.68
C LYS A 511 -44.83 17.28 -7.71
N PHE A 512 -45.23 17.83 -8.86
CA PHE A 512 -44.31 18.31 -9.88
C PHE A 512 -44.60 19.77 -10.19
N ILE A 513 -43.55 20.59 -10.30
CA ILE A 513 -43.65 21.99 -10.70
C ILE A 513 -42.59 22.28 -11.76
N ASP A 514 -42.91 23.15 -12.72
CA ASP A 514 -41.93 23.62 -13.70
C ASP A 514 -41.27 24.89 -13.18
N ILE A 515 -39.95 24.87 -13.06
CA ILE A 515 -39.14 26.04 -12.72
C ILE A 515 -38.19 26.26 -13.89
N ASN A 516 -38.51 27.22 -14.75
CA ASN A 516 -37.71 27.61 -15.91
C ASN A 516 -37.34 26.43 -16.83
N GLY A 517 -38.31 25.56 -17.11
CA GLY A 517 -38.14 24.39 -17.98
C GLY A 517 -37.49 23.19 -17.31
N ILE A 518 -37.25 23.25 -15.99
CA ILE A 518 -36.85 22.11 -15.17
C ILE A 518 -38.09 21.59 -14.46
N LYS A 519 -38.51 20.36 -14.77
CA LYS A 519 -39.59 19.70 -14.03
C LYS A 519 -39.05 19.20 -12.70
N VAL A 520 -39.50 19.81 -11.61
CA VAL A 520 -39.06 19.55 -10.23
C VAL A 520 -40.02 18.61 -9.54
N HIS A 521 -39.50 17.48 -9.05
CA HIS A 521 -40.20 16.60 -8.13
C HIS A 521 -39.98 17.05 -6.69
N TYR A 522 -41.08 17.23 -5.96
CA TYR A 522 -41.04 17.57 -4.54
C TYR A 522 -42.22 16.97 -3.78
N CYS A 523 -42.11 16.90 -2.47
CA CYS A 523 -43.22 16.62 -1.55
C CYS A 523 -43.40 17.83 -0.63
N ASP A 524 -44.65 18.12 -0.29
CA ASP A 524 -45.05 19.20 0.62
C ASP A 524 -46.14 18.67 1.53
N GLN A 525 -45.77 18.44 2.79
CA GLN A 525 -46.53 17.65 3.75
C GLN A 525 -46.59 18.34 5.11
N GLY A 526 -47.65 18.08 5.87
CA GLY A 526 -47.82 18.61 7.22
C GLY A 526 -48.21 20.08 7.27
N GLU A 527 -48.29 20.61 8.50
CA GLU A 527 -48.68 21.98 8.82
C GLU A 527 -47.74 22.52 9.91
N GLY A 528 -47.65 23.85 10.05
CA GLY A 528 -46.80 24.50 11.05
C GLY A 528 -45.62 25.26 10.43
N PRO A 529 -44.55 25.52 11.20
CA PRO A 529 -43.34 26.16 10.67
C PRO A 529 -42.77 25.38 9.49
N THR A 530 -42.38 26.09 8.44
CA THR A 530 -41.90 25.47 7.20
C THR A 530 -40.42 25.13 7.31
N ILE A 531 -40.08 23.86 7.09
CA ILE A 531 -38.71 23.40 6.89
C ILE A 531 -38.52 22.81 5.50
N VAL A 532 -37.44 23.23 4.83
CA VAL A 532 -37.03 22.72 3.52
C VAL A 532 -35.84 21.77 3.68
N LEU A 533 -35.94 20.57 3.11
CA LEU A 533 -34.92 19.51 3.22
C LEU A 533 -34.21 19.25 1.88
N LEU A 534 -32.89 19.40 1.85
CA LEU A 534 -32.04 19.24 0.66
C LEU A 534 -31.13 18.02 0.79
N HIS A 535 -31.36 16.99 -0.03
CA HIS A 535 -30.61 15.73 0.04
C HIS A 535 -29.16 15.84 -0.50
N GLY A 536 -28.35 14.80 -0.27
CA GLY A 536 -26.98 14.70 -0.75
C GLY A 536 -26.85 14.26 -2.22
N MET A 537 -25.62 14.09 -2.71
CA MET A 537 -25.39 13.63 -4.08
C MET A 537 -25.73 12.14 -4.23
N LEU A 538 -26.16 11.71 -5.42
CA LEU A 538 -26.60 10.33 -5.72
C LEU A 538 -27.83 9.87 -4.92
N ALA A 539 -28.43 10.74 -4.12
CA ALA A 539 -29.61 10.48 -3.33
C ALA A 539 -30.88 11.08 -3.99
N SER A 540 -31.97 11.08 -3.24
CA SER A 540 -33.27 11.65 -3.61
C SER A 540 -34.00 12.09 -2.34
N LEU A 541 -35.18 12.70 -2.48
CA LEU A 541 -35.97 13.19 -1.36
C LEU A 541 -36.38 12.10 -0.35
N GLN A 542 -36.33 10.83 -0.74
CA GLN A 542 -36.61 9.67 0.12
C GLN A 542 -35.61 9.53 1.28
N THR A 543 -34.41 10.11 1.17
CA THR A 543 -33.45 10.21 2.28
C THR A 543 -34.05 10.86 3.54
N TRP A 544 -35.14 11.60 3.39
CA TRP A 544 -35.84 12.27 4.47
C TRP A 544 -37.11 11.55 4.96
N ASP A 545 -37.42 10.34 4.47
CA ASP A 545 -38.65 9.62 4.83
C ASP A 545 -38.80 9.46 6.35
N ASP A 546 -37.75 9.03 7.05
CA ASP A 546 -37.81 8.82 8.51
C ASP A 546 -37.88 10.13 9.30
N TRP A 547 -37.33 11.22 8.75
CA TRP A 547 -37.51 12.57 9.32
C TRP A 547 -38.93 13.07 9.15
N VAL A 548 -39.58 12.80 8.02
CA VAL A 548 -40.99 13.11 7.81
C VAL A 548 -41.86 12.33 8.79
N GLU A 549 -41.57 11.05 9.02
CA GLU A 549 -42.28 10.24 10.02
C GLU A 549 -42.12 10.83 11.44
N SER A 550 -40.89 11.26 11.78
CA SER A 550 -40.56 11.75 13.13
C SER A 550 -41.03 13.20 13.38
N LEU A 551 -41.02 14.06 12.36
CA LEU A 551 -41.21 15.51 12.49
C LEU A 551 -42.52 16.01 11.87
N GLY A 552 -43.20 15.22 11.04
CA GLY A 552 -44.36 15.66 10.25
C GLY A 552 -45.56 16.12 11.08
N ALA A 553 -45.63 15.77 12.37
CA ALA A 553 -46.64 16.28 13.29
C ALA A 553 -46.38 17.72 13.77
N HIS A 554 -45.17 18.25 13.57
CA HIS A 554 -44.72 19.52 14.13
C HIS A 554 -44.43 20.59 13.07
N TYR A 555 -44.20 20.19 11.82
CA TYR A 555 -43.73 21.07 10.75
C TYR A 555 -44.48 20.84 9.45
N ARG A 556 -44.55 21.90 8.64
CA ARG A 556 -44.74 21.75 7.20
C ARG A 556 -43.38 21.41 6.58
N ILE A 557 -43.22 20.18 6.12
CA ILE A 557 -41.96 19.66 5.58
C ILE A 557 -42.03 19.66 4.06
N ILE A 558 -41.13 20.41 3.44
CA ILE A 558 -40.95 20.47 1.99
C ILE A 558 -39.62 19.82 1.65
N ARG A 559 -39.65 18.77 0.85
CA ARG A 559 -38.43 18.06 0.38
C ARG A 559 -38.48 17.94 -1.13
N LEU A 560 -37.37 18.24 -1.80
CA LEU A 560 -37.27 18.18 -3.25
C LEU A 560 -36.12 17.32 -3.70
N ASP A 561 -36.28 16.72 -4.88
CA ASP A 561 -35.17 16.15 -5.63
C ASP A 561 -34.36 17.30 -6.25
N ILE A 562 -33.10 17.42 -5.84
CA ILE A 562 -32.16 18.41 -6.38
C ILE A 562 -31.98 18.15 -7.88
N PRO A 563 -31.96 19.19 -8.74
CA PRO A 563 -31.78 19.02 -10.18
C PRO A 563 -30.62 18.10 -10.57
N GLY A 564 -30.92 17.13 -11.44
CA GLY A 564 -30.01 16.05 -11.84
C GLY A 564 -30.05 14.80 -10.97
N PHE A 565 -30.89 14.77 -9.94
CA PHE A 565 -31.11 13.61 -9.08
C PHE A 565 -32.60 13.27 -8.95
N GLY A 566 -32.87 12.07 -8.43
CA GLY A 566 -34.22 11.55 -8.28
C GLY A 566 -35.06 11.66 -9.56
N LEU A 567 -36.22 12.28 -9.43
CA LEU A 567 -37.22 12.50 -10.49
C LEU A 567 -37.30 13.97 -10.97
N THR A 568 -36.31 14.80 -10.63
CA THR A 568 -36.19 16.18 -11.14
C THR A 568 -35.29 16.22 -12.36
N ASP A 569 -35.62 17.02 -13.37
CA ASP A 569 -34.75 17.25 -14.54
C ASP A 569 -33.37 17.85 -14.14
N HIS A 570 -32.45 18.00 -15.10
CA HIS A 570 -31.10 18.49 -14.83
C HIS A 570 -30.79 19.82 -15.52
N PHE A 571 -29.88 20.59 -14.94
CA PHE A 571 -29.27 21.73 -15.63
C PHE A 571 -28.24 21.26 -16.66
N GLU A 572 -28.07 22.05 -17.72
CA GLU A 572 -26.93 21.87 -18.63
C GLU A 572 -25.60 22.28 -17.96
N ASN A 573 -25.63 23.30 -17.10
CA ASN A 573 -24.46 23.84 -16.40
C ASN A 573 -24.72 23.97 -14.89
N PHE A 574 -24.00 23.19 -14.10
CA PHE A 574 -24.04 23.29 -12.64
C PHE A 574 -23.02 24.31 -12.14
N THR A 575 -23.50 25.39 -11.54
CA THR A 575 -22.68 26.35 -10.76
C THR A 575 -23.36 26.64 -9.43
N LYS A 576 -22.59 27.19 -8.49
CA LYS A 576 -23.09 27.65 -7.18
C LYS A 576 -24.30 28.57 -7.34
N ASP A 577 -24.17 29.61 -8.15
CA ASP A 577 -25.22 30.63 -8.34
C ASP A 577 -26.46 30.04 -9.00
N VAL A 578 -26.31 29.16 -9.99
CA VAL A 578 -27.45 28.48 -10.64
C VAL A 578 -28.26 27.66 -9.63
N CYS A 579 -27.59 26.93 -8.73
CA CYS A 579 -28.28 26.12 -7.72
C CYS A 579 -29.02 26.99 -6.70
N VAL A 580 -28.39 28.09 -6.25
CA VAL A 580 -28.98 29.01 -5.27
C VAL A 580 -30.16 29.79 -5.88
N ASP A 581 -30.03 30.26 -7.12
CA ASP A 581 -31.09 30.99 -7.83
C ASP A 581 -32.28 30.08 -8.13
N PHE A 582 -32.03 28.83 -8.52
CA PHE A 582 -33.08 27.83 -8.67
C PHE A 582 -33.83 27.60 -7.35
N LEU A 583 -33.11 27.47 -6.22
CA LEU A 583 -33.75 27.29 -4.93
C LEU A 583 -34.62 28.49 -4.57
N ASN A 584 -34.16 29.72 -4.85
CA ASN A 584 -34.95 30.93 -4.66
C ASN A 584 -36.22 30.93 -5.52
N GLN A 585 -36.12 30.58 -6.80
CA GLN A 585 -37.27 30.51 -7.71
C GLN A 585 -38.26 29.43 -7.30
N PHE A 586 -37.77 28.30 -6.80
CA PHE A 586 -38.61 27.25 -6.23
C PHE A 586 -39.37 27.75 -4.99
N PHE A 587 -38.72 28.54 -4.12
CA PHE A 587 -39.37 29.15 -2.96
C PHE A 587 -40.42 30.18 -3.38
N GLU A 588 -40.10 31.03 -4.35
CA GLU A 588 -41.05 32.01 -4.91
C GLU A 588 -42.27 31.31 -5.54
N ALA A 589 -42.07 30.21 -6.26
CA ALA A 589 -43.16 29.46 -6.88
C ALA A 589 -44.08 28.75 -5.85
N LEU A 590 -43.63 28.60 -4.61
CA LEU A 590 -44.39 28.03 -3.50
C LEU A 590 -44.83 29.09 -2.47
N ASP A 591 -44.64 30.39 -2.79
CA ASP A 591 -44.93 31.52 -1.91
C ASP A 591 -44.26 31.40 -0.53
N LEU A 592 -43.01 30.93 -0.50
CA LEU A 592 -42.21 30.77 0.72
C LEU A 592 -41.37 32.03 0.98
N GLU A 593 -41.83 32.87 1.90
CA GLU A 593 -41.13 34.11 2.26
C GLU A 593 -39.91 33.86 3.16
N LYS A 594 -40.07 32.99 4.17
CA LYS A 594 -39.03 32.69 5.16
C LYS A 594 -39.17 31.28 5.71
N VAL A 595 -38.08 30.51 5.71
CA VAL A 595 -38.10 29.07 6.05
C VAL A 595 -36.92 28.64 6.90
N ASP A 596 -37.05 27.52 7.60
CA ASP A 596 -35.91 26.75 8.09
C ASP A 596 -35.37 25.88 6.95
N ILE A 597 -34.05 25.69 6.88
CA ILE A 597 -33.43 24.84 5.85
C ILE A 597 -32.52 23.81 6.50
N ALA A 598 -32.68 22.54 6.13
CA ALA A 598 -31.73 21.49 6.43
C ALA A 598 -31.13 20.91 5.15
N GLY A 599 -29.82 20.70 5.13
CA GLY A 599 -29.14 20.16 3.97
C GLY A 599 -28.04 19.18 4.34
N ASN A 600 -28.00 18.06 3.62
CA ASN A 600 -26.91 17.09 3.73
C ASN A 600 -25.90 17.24 2.59
N SER A 601 -24.60 17.17 2.87
CA SER A 601 -23.56 17.09 1.84
C SER A 601 -23.64 18.26 0.84
N ILE A 602 -23.88 18.00 -0.45
CA ILE A 602 -24.13 19.05 -1.46
C ILE A 602 -25.42 19.84 -1.21
N GLY A 603 -26.45 19.24 -0.65
CA GLY A 603 -27.65 19.96 -0.21
C GLY A 603 -27.33 20.97 0.89
N GLY A 604 -26.41 20.61 1.80
CA GLY A 604 -25.85 21.54 2.79
C GLY A 604 -25.07 22.69 2.13
N TYR A 605 -24.27 22.39 1.10
CA TYR A 605 -23.56 23.40 0.30
C TYR A 605 -24.51 24.43 -0.33
N ILE A 606 -25.61 23.96 -0.92
CA ILE A 606 -26.62 24.84 -1.50
C ILE A 606 -27.32 25.65 -0.39
N ALA A 607 -27.65 25.01 0.74
CA ALA A 607 -28.35 25.64 1.86
C ALA A 607 -27.57 26.81 2.47
N TRP A 608 -26.28 26.62 2.79
CA TRP A 608 -25.50 27.69 3.42
C TRP A 608 -25.19 28.83 2.45
N ASN A 609 -25.02 28.54 1.15
CA ASN A 609 -24.86 29.58 0.14
C ASN A 609 -26.17 30.36 -0.10
N TYR A 610 -27.32 29.70 0.00
CA TYR A 610 -28.62 30.36 -0.01
C TYR A 610 -28.78 31.28 1.20
N ALA A 611 -28.47 30.79 2.41
CA ALA A 611 -28.52 31.59 3.63
C ALA A 611 -27.55 32.78 3.63
N LEU A 612 -26.41 32.64 2.95
CA LEU A 612 -25.46 33.73 2.73
C LEU A 612 -26.01 34.80 1.76
N LYS A 613 -26.65 34.37 0.66
CA LYS A 613 -27.17 35.29 -0.37
C LYS A 613 -28.49 35.97 0.03
N TYR A 614 -29.35 35.27 0.76
CA TYR A 614 -30.69 35.72 1.18
C TYR A 614 -30.86 35.58 2.71
N PRO A 615 -30.07 36.29 3.53
CA PRO A 615 -30.07 36.13 4.99
C PRO A 615 -31.42 36.43 5.64
N GLU A 616 -32.26 37.25 5.03
CA GLU A 616 -33.61 37.59 5.49
C GLU A 616 -34.63 36.47 5.25
N LYS A 617 -34.36 35.53 4.34
CA LYS A 617 -35.26 34.43 3.96
C LYS A 617 -35.00 33.12 4.72
N VAL A 618 -33.96 33.07 5.56
CA VAL A 618 -33.62 31.87 6.34
C VAL A 618 -33.82 32.14 7.83
N ASN A 619 -34.67 31.35 8.49
CA ASN A 619 -34.88 31.39 9.93
C ASN A 619 -33.76 30.69 10.68
N LYS A 620 -33.59 29.38 10.42
CA LYS A 620 -32.51 28.55 10.97
C LYS A 620 -31.93 27.65 9.90
N LEU A 621 -30.66 27.28 10.09
CA LEU A 621 -29.90 26.44 9.18
C LEU A 621 -29.44 25.17 9.90
N VAL A 622 -29.69 24.00 9.31
CA VAL A 622 -29.18 22.71 9.80
C VAL A 622 -28.28 22.10 8.74
N LEU A 623 -26.99 21.93 9.06
CA LEU A 623 -25.98 21.39 8.16
C LEU A 623 -25.56 20.01 8.65
N ILE A 624 -25.87 19.00 7.83
CA ILE A 624 -25.60 17.58 8.13
C ILE A 624 -24.47 17.10 7.22
N ASP A 625 -23.29 16.83 7.77
CA ASP A 625 -22.14 16.33 6.99
C ASP A 625 -21.89 17.17 5.70
N SER A 626 -22.03 18.50 5.84
CA SER A 626 -22.11 19.46 4.74
C SER A 626 -20.77 19.81 4.11
N VAL A 627 -20.76 19.98 2.80
CA VAL A 627 -19.61 20.55 2.07
C VAL A 627 -19.51 22.05 2.35
N GLY A 628 -18.32 22.53 2.71
CA GLY A 628 -18.06 23.96 2.93
C GLY A 628 -16.59 24.38 3.02
N TYR A 629 -15.67 23.44 3.30
CA TYR A 629 -14.24 23.73 3.38
C TYR A 629 -13.46 22.93 2.34
N PRO A 630 -12.25 23.38 1.95
CA PRO A 630 -11.39 22.59 1.09
C PRO A 630 -11.10 21.23 1.72
N GLN A 631 -11.35 20.17 0.97
CA GLN A 631 -11.27 18.80 1.47
C GLN A 631 -10.91 17.83 0.35
N ASP A 632 -10.12 16.82 0.70
CA ASP A 632 -9.83 15.74 -0.23
C ASP A 632 -11.07 14.85 -0.38
N LEU A 633 -11.67 14.83 -1.57
CA LEU A 633 -12.75 13.90 -1.86
C LEU A 633 -12.25 12.44 -1.78
N PRO A 634 -13.10 11.50 -1.34
CA PRO A 634 -12.80 10.08 -1.32
C PRO A 634 -12.19 9.58 -2.64
N ARG A 635 -11.21 8.69 -2.55
CA ARG A 635 -10.52 8.18 -3.76
C ARG A 635 -11.47 7.50 -4.74
N ILE A 636 -12.61 6.98 -4.27
CA ILE A 636 -13.64 6.38 -5.12
C ILE A 636 -14.18 7.36 -6.15
N VAL A 637 -14.14 8.68 -5.89
CA VAL A 637 -14.57 9.75 -6.80
C VAL A 637 -13.59 10.00 -7.95
N ASN A 638 -12.34 9.52 -7.88
CA ASN A 638 -11.33 9.78 -8.93
C ASN A 638 -11.65 9.18 -10.31
N PHE A 639 -12.56 8.21 -10.38
CA PHE A 639 -13.04 7.63 -11.64
C PHE A 639 -13.63 8.68 -12.60
N VAL A 640 -14.13 9.81 -12.12
CA VAL A 640 -14.74 10.85 -12.98
C VAL A 640 -13.77 11.53 -13.94
N ASN A 641 -12.46 11.40 -13.68
CA ASN A 641 -11.38 11.88 -14.53
C ASN A 641 -11.03 10.92 -15.67
N ILE A 642 -11.60 9.70 -15.69
CA ILE A 642 -11.35 8.75 -16.77
C ILE A 642 -12.02 9.28 -18.05
N PRO A 643 -11.27 9.44 -19.16
CA PRO A 643 -11.84 9.89 -20.44
C PRO A 643 -12.99 8.97 -20.87
N GLY A 644 -14.13 9.56 -21.24
CA GLY A 644 -15.32 8.82 -21.64
C GLY A 644 -16.17 8.27 -20.49
N MET A 645 -15.80 8.50 -19.22
CA MET A 645 -16.56 7.99 -18.07
C MET A 645 -18.02 8.43 -18.04
N LYS A 646 -18.33 9.69 -18.40
CA LYS A 646 -19.73 10.16 -18.52
C LYS A 646 -20.54 9.31 -19.50
N LYS A 647 -19.96 8.99 -20.66
CA LYS A 647 -20.59 8.16 -21.70
C LYS A 647 -20.73 6.69 -21.27
N LEU A 648 -19.84 6.20 -20.42
CA LEU A 648 -19.94 4.87 -19.83
C LEU A 648 -21.03 4.82 -18.75
N ALA A 649 -21.02 5.78 -17.82
CA ALA A 649 -22.01 5.89 -16.75
C ALA A 649 -23.43 6.11 -17.28
N SER A 650 -23.59 6.80 -18.41
CA SER A 650 -24.89 6.94 -19.08
C SER A 650 -25.40 5.65 -19.73
N ARG A 651 -24.60 4.58 -19.75
CA ARG A 651 -24.95 3.28 -20.34
C ARG A 651 -24.95 2.13 -19.33
N ILE A 652 -24.00 2.13 -18.40
CA ILE A 652 -23.74 1.01 -17.50
C ILE A 652 -23.46 1.56 -16.11
N THR A 653 -24.30 1.17 -15.15
CA THR A 653 -24.18 1.55 -13.74
C THR A 653 -24.65 0.35 -12.90
N PRO A 654 -23.75 -0.59 -12.58
CA PRO A 654 -24.13 -1.82 -11.92
C PRO A 654 -24.67 -1.58 -10.50
N ARG A 655 -25.61 -2.39 -10.03
CA ARG A 655 -26.16 -2.28 -8.66
C ARG A 655 -25.07 -2.40 -7.59
N ILE A 656 -24.08 -3.28 -7.80
CA ILE A 656 -22.93 -3.48 -6.89
C ILE A 656 -22.13 -2.19 -6.68
N PHE A 657 -22.14 -1.26 -7.64
CA PHE A 657 -21.52 0.05 -7.47
C PHE A 657 -22.22 0.83 -6.36
N ILE A 658 -23.55 0.89 -6.39
CA ILE A 658 -24.35 1.56 -5.36
C ILE A 658 -24.20 0.86 -4.01
N GLU A 659 -24.30 -0.46 -3.99
CA GLU A 659 -24.12 -1.25 -2.76
C GLU A 659 -22.79 -0.93 -2.07
N LYS A 660 -21.70 -0.86 -2.83
CA LYS A 660 -20.39 -0.53 -2.28
C LYS A 660 -20.31 0.91 -1.77
N ASN A 661 -20.87 1.87 -2.51
CA ASN A 661 -20.86 3.28 -2.11
C ASN A 661 -21.68 3.52 -0.84
N ILE A 662 -22.91 2.98 -0.75
CA ILE A 662 -23.77 3.15 0.43
C ILE A 662 -23.14 2.49 1.66
N LYS A 663 -22.62 1.26 1.53
CA LYS A 663 -21.90 0.58 2.63
C LYS A 663 -20.61 1.27 3.04
N GLU A 664 -20.03 2.12 2.19
CA GLU A 664 -18.86 2.92 2.52
C GLU A 664 -19.23 4.16 3.32
N ILE A 665 -20.35 4.82 2.98
CA ILE A 665 -20.77 6.07 3.64
C ILE A 665 -21.54 5.86 4.94
N TYR A 666 -22.08 4.66 5.18
CA TYR A 666 -22.70 4.30 6.45
C TYR A 666 -21.63 3.91 7.48
N GLY A 667 -21.72 4.49 8.68
CA GLY A 667 -20.92 4.08 9.84
C GLY A 667 -21.31 2.68 10.33
N ASP A 668 -22.62 2.42 10.43
CA ASP A 668 -23.16 1.09 10.70
C ASP A 668 -23.69 0.41 9.42
N LYS A 669 -22.83 -0.42 8.83
CA LYS A 669 -23.12 -1.15 7.58
C LYS A 669 -24.30 -2.11 7.70
N SER A 670 -24.70 -2.51 8.91
CA SER A 670 -25.83 -3.43 9.10
C SER A 670 -27.18 -2.79 8.78
N LYS A 671 -27.25 -1.45 8.77
CA LYS A 671 -28.45 -0.68 8.43
C LYS A 671 -28.69 -0.56 6.92
N VAL A 672 -27.72 -0.95 6.10
CA VAL A 672 -27.84 -0.90 4.64
C VAL A 672 -28.62 -2.13 4.13
N THR A 673 -29.89 -1.92 3.79
CA THR A 673 -30.78 -2.97 3.27
C THR A 673 -30.70 -3.10 1.75
N ASP A 674 -31.17 -4.23 1.21
CA ASP A 674 -31.24 -4.44 -0.24
C ASP A 674 -32.26 -3.50 -0.89
N GLU A 675 -33.34 -3.16 -0.18
CA GLU A 675 -34.35 -2.20 -0.61
C GLU A 675 -33.77 -0.79 -0.74
N LEU A 676 -32.94 -0.37 0.20
CA LEU A 676 -32.22 0.92 0.15
C LEU A 676 -31.27 0.95 -1.04
N ILE A 677 -30.51 -0.11 -1.27
CA ILE A 677 -29.61 -0.22 -2.43
C ILE A 677 -30.41 -0.14 -3.74
N ASP A 678 -31.57 -0.80 -3.81
CA ASP A 678 -32.45 -0.78 -4.98
C ASP A 678 -33.03 0.62 -5.25
N LEU A 679 -33.41 1.35 -4.19
CA LEU A 679 -33.89 2.73 -4.29
C LEU A 679 -32.83 3.63 -4.94
N TYR A 680 -31.64 3.68 -4.36
CA TYR A 680 -30.53 4.50 -4.87
C TYR A 680 -30.10 4.08 -6.27
N HIS A 681 -30.08 2.77 -6.55
CA HIS A 681 -29.74 2.25 -7.86
C HIS A 681 -30.76 2.66 -8.92
N ASP A 682 -32.05 2.52 -8.61
CA ASP A 682 -33.13 2.88 -9.52
C ASP A 682 -33.10 4.36 -9.89
N MET A 683 -32.91 5.25 -8.90
CA MET A 683 -32.78 6.69 -9.13
C MET A 683 -31.57 7.02 -10.01
N LEU A 684 -30.44 6.34 -9.78
CA LEU A 684 -29.21 6.59 -10.55
C LEU A 684 -29.30 6.13 -12.01
N ILE A 685 -30.10 5.10 -12.31
CA ILE A 685 -30.35 4.61 -13.68
C ILE A 685 -31.59 5.21 -14.34
N ASN A 686 -32.17 6.27 -13.75
CA ASN A 686 -33.22 7.08 -14.37
C ASN A 686 -32.75 7.56 -15.75
N GLN A 687 -33.47 7.18 -16.81
CA GLN A 687 -33.13 7.48 -18.19
C GLN A 687 -32.91 8.98 -18.46
N GLN A 688 -33.60 9.88 -17.74
CA GLN A 688 -33.47 11.33 -17.92
C GLN A 688 -32.16 11.89 -17.35
N ASN A 689 -31.72 11.38 -16.20
CA ASN A 689 -30.58 11.93 -15.44
C ASN A 689 -29.32 11.05 -15.49
N ARG A 690 -29.36 9.99 -16.31
CA ARG A 690 -28.34 8.96 -16.26
C ARG A 690 -26.95 9.49 -16.63
N GLY A 691 -26.03 9.41 -15.68
CA GLY A 691 -24.65 9.86 -15.86
C GLY A 691 -24.42 11.35 -15.59
N VAL A 692 -25.47 12.13 -15.27
CA VAL A 692 -25.36 13.56 -14.88
C VAL A 692 -24.51 13.73 -13.62
N PHE A 693 -24.58 12.78 -12.69
CA PHE A 693 -23.78 12.76 -11.48
C PHE A 693 -22.26 12.86 -11.72
N ILE A 694 -21.76 12.46 -12.89
CA ILE A 694 -20.35 12.59 -13.26
C ILE A 694 -19.93 14.06 -13.36
N ASP A 695 -20.81 14.93 -13.85
CA ASP A 695 -20.53 16.36 -13.96
C ASP A 695 -20.58 17.04 -12.60
N PHE A 696 -21.50 16.63 -11.72
CA PHE A 696 -21.52 17.03 -10.32
C PHE A 696 -20.22 16.68 -9.58
N PHE A 697 -19.74 15.44 -9.71
CA PHE A 697 -18.48 15.05 -9.09
C PHE A 697 -17.28 15.84 -9.63
N ARG A 698 -17.28 16.21 -10.92
CA ARG A 698 -16.22 17.06 -11.49
C ARG A 698 -16.28 18.47 -10.93
N LEU A 699 -17.47 19.05 -10.81
CA LEU A 699 -17.69 20.35 -10.19
C LEU A 699 -17.22 20.31 -8.73
N LEU A 700 -17.73 19.38 -7.93
CA LEU A 700 -17.36 19.24 -6.53
C LEU A 700 -15.87 19.04 -6.35
N LYS A 701 -15.21 18.27 -7.20
CA LYS A 701 -13.75 18.10 -7.15
C LYS A 701 -13.00 19.40 -7.43
N LYS A 702 -13.46 20.17 -8.41
CA LYS A 702 -12.91 21.50 -8.72
C LYS A 702 -13.10 22.46 -7.54
N GLU A 703 -14.31 22.53 -7.00
CA GLU A 703 -14.67 23.44 -5.91
C GLU A 703 -14.02 23.03 -4.57
N SER A 704 -13.99 21.73 -4.23
CA SER A 704 -13.33 21.21 -3.01
C SER A 704 -11.81 21.41 -2.99
N SER A 705 -11.21 21.66 -4.16
CA SER A 705 -9.79 22.02 -4.26
C SER A 705 -9.54 23.53 -4.18
N SER A 706 -10.59 24.35 -4.19
CA SER A 706 -10.51 25.81 -4.15
C SER A 706 -10.50 26.31 -2.71
N ILE A 707 -9.52 27.14 -2.36
CA ILE A 707 -9.50 27.85 -1.06
C ILE A 707 -10.70 28.79 -0.88
N LEU A 708 -11.39 29.16 -1.98
CA LEU A 708 -12.57 30.02 -1.97
C LEU A 708 -13.85 29.25 -1.62
N LEU A 709 -13.79 27.93 -1.43
CA LEU A 709 -15.00 27.15 -1.12
C LEU A 709 -15.68 27.62 0.17
N SER A 710 -14.90 28.05 1.15
CA SER A 710 -15.37 28.54 2.45
C SER A 710 -15.66 30.04 2.50
N GLU A 711 -15.59 30.74 1.36
CA GLU A 711 -15.77 32.18 1.29
C GLU A 711 -17.19 32.58 1.75
N GLY A 712 -17.25 33.49 2.73
CA GLY A 712 -18.49 34.05 3.26
C GLY A 712 -19.19 33.20 4.33
N ILE A 713 -18.68 32.01 4.70
CA ILE A 713 -19.30 31.20 5.77
C ILE A 713 -19.44 32.01 7.08
N ASN A 714 -18.42 32.78 7.45
CA ASN A 714 -18.43 33.64 8.64
C ASN A 714 -19.44 34.80 8.60
N GLU A 715 -20.07 35.05 7.45
CA GLU A 715 -21.05 36.11 7.28
C GLU A 715 -22.50 35.64 7.46
N ILE A 716 -22.74 34.31 7.46
CA ILE A 716 -24.06 33.72 7.62
C ILE A 716 -24.72 34.20 8.91
N LYS A 717 -25.95 34.73 8.78
CA LYS A 717 -26.71 35.31 9.91
C LYS A 717 -27.67 34.35 10.58
N ALA A 718 -28.12 33.32 9.85
CA ALA A 718 -29.02 32.32 10.39
C ALA A 718 -28.33 31.55 11.54
N PRO A 719 -28.99 31.36 12.69
CA PRO A 719 -28.54 30.40 13.69
C PRO A 719 -28.36 29.04 13.01
N THR A 720 -27.20 28.42 13.25
CA THR A 720 -26.80 27.19 12.55
C THR A 720 -26.59 26.04 13.53
N LEU A 721 -27.12 24.86 13.20
CA LEU A 721 -26.80 23.59 13.83
C LEU A 721 -25.92 22.77 12.89
N LEU A 722 -24.80 22.28 13.40
CA LEU A 722 -23.90 21.34 12.75
C LEU A 722 -24.16 19.95 13.32
N MET A 723 -24.50 19.00 12.45
CA MET A 723 -24.73 17.60 12.79
C MET A 723 -23.76 16.76 11.97
N TRP A 724 -22.94 15.92 12.61
CA TRP A 724 -21.87 15.21 11.90
C TRP A 724 -21.67 13.80 12.39
N GLY A 725 -21.54 12.84 11.46
CA GLY A 725 -21.02 11.52 11.78
C GLY A 725 -19.51 11.57 11.99
N LYS A 726 -19.01 11.06 13.12
CA LYS A 726 -17.55 11.04 13.38
C LYS A 726 -16.80 10.11 12.43
N ASN A 727 -17.50 9.15 11.81
CA ASN A 727 -16.93 8.19 10.87
C ASN A 727 -17.24 8.55 9.41
N ASP A 728 -17.67 9.78 9.11
CA ASP A 728 -17.93 10.22 7.73
C ASP A 728 -16.64 10.11 6.87
N PRO A 729 -16.63 9.23 5.84
CA PRO A 729 -15.48 9.08 4.96
C PRO A 729 -15.44 10.12 3.83
N TRP A 730 -16.53 10.85 3.60
CA TRP A 730 -16.72 11.78 2.48
C TRP A 730 -16.47 13.23 2.86
N VAL A 731 -16.97 13.68 4.01
CA VAL A 731 -16.67 15.00 4.56
C VAL A 731 -16.09 14.86 5.97
N PRO A 732 -14.76 14.77 6.10
CA PRO A 732 -14.12 14.41 7.36
C PRO A 732 -14.52 15.32 8.51
N VAL A 733 -14.88 14.73 9.66
CA VAL A 733 -15.27 15.46 10.89
C VAL A 733 -14.27 16.54 11.34
N THR A 734 -13.01 16.46 10.87
CA THR A 734 -12.00 17.49 11.13
C THR A 734 -12.40 18.88 10.63
N VAL A 735 -13.23 18.99 9.59
CA VAL A 735 -13.71 20.29 9.07
C VAL A 735 -14.71 20.97 10.00
N VAL A 736 -15.30 20.25 10.96
CA VAL A 736 -16.24 20.83 11.93
C VAL A 736 -15.56 21.91 12.77
N LYS A 737 -14.26 21.78 13.05
CA LYS A 737 -13.50 22.83 13.76
C LYS A 737 -13.41 24.13 12.96
N ASP A 738 -13.36 24.04 11.64
CA ASP A 738 -13.36 25.21 10.77
C ASP A 738 -14.76 25.85 10.77
N TRP A 739 -15.82 25.04 10.71
CA TRP A 739 -17.19 25.50 10.87
C TRP A 739 -17.42 26.21 12.22
N GLU A 740 -16.99 25.62 13.33
CA GLU A 740 -17.12 26.22 14.66
C GLU A 740 -16.35 27.54 14.79
N ARG A 741 -15.20 27.65 14.12
CA ARG A 741 -14.41 28.89 14.09
C ARG A 741 -15.15 29.99 13.35
N ASP A 742 -15.67 29.70 12.16
CA ASP A 742 -16.24 30.72 11.27
C ASP A 742 -17.70 31.03 11.64
N LEU A 743 -18.44 30.04 12.14
CA LEU A 743 -19.79 30.18 12.72
C LEU A 743 -19.72 30.06 14.24
N ALA A 744 -19.14 31.06 14.91
CA ALA A 744 -18.96 31.04 16.36
C ALA A 744 -20.25 30.89 17.19
N SER A 745 -21.42 31.18 16.62
CA SER A 745 -22.75 31.00 17.23
C SER A 745 -23.42 29.66 16.89
N SER A 746 -22.74 28.78 16.15
CA SER A 746 -23.28 27.47 15.80
C SER A 746 -23.36 26.54 17.01
N LYS A 747 -24.32 25.63 17.00
CA LYS A 747 -24.34 24.47 17.90
C LYS A 747 -23.81 23.27 17.13
N THR A 748 -23.02 22.42 17.78
CA THR A 748 -22.44 21.22 17.15
C THR A 748 -22.87 19.96 17.88
N ILE A 749 -23.28 18.94 17.12
CA ILE A 749 -23.55 17.59 17.61
C ILE A 749 -22.75 16.61 16.75
N LEU A 750 -21.95 15.78 17.42
CA LEU A 750 -21.12 14.76 16.77
C LEU A 750 -21.61 13.37 17.18
N TYR A 751 -21.85 12.50 16.21
CA TYR A 751 -22.38 11.17 16.41
C TYR A 751 -21.30 10.10 16.31
N ASP A 752 -21.07 9.38 17.41
CA ASP A 752 -20.14 8.26 17.45
C ASP A 752 -20.64 7.07 16.62
N GLY A 753 -19.77 6.49 15.80
CA GLY A 753 -20.10 5.32 14.98
C GLY A 753 -20.99 5.58 13.77
N VAL A 754 -21.40 6.84 13.53
CA VAL A 754 -22.24 7.26 12.40
C VAL A 754 -21.37 7.80 11.27
N GLY A 755 -21.74 7.50 10.03
CA GLY A 755 -21.09 7.97 8.81
C GLY A 755 -21.76 9.22 8.23
N HIS A 756 -21.81 9.31 6.90
CA HIS A 756 -22.21 10.51 6.14
C HIS A 756 -23.72 10.81 6.14
N LEU A 757 -24.56 9.86 6.59
CA LEU A 757 -26.02 9.96 6.51
C LEU A 757 -26.70 9.79 7.89
N PRO A 758 -26.46 10.66 8.89
CA PRO A 758 -27.10 10.56 10.20
C PRO A 758 -28.64 10.52 10.16
N MET A 759 -29.26 11.18 9.18
CA MET A 759 -30.71 11.18 8.99
C MET A 759 -31.28 9.82 8.54
N GLU A 760 -30.46 8.93 7.99
CA GLU A 760 -30.85 7.55 7.65
C GLU A 760 -30.29 6.53 8.66
N GLU A 761 -29.10 6.79 9.22
CA GLU A 761 -28.45 5.87 10.15
C GLU A 761 -29.06 5.92 11.56
N ILE A 762 -29.35 7.11 12.07
CA ILE A 762 -29.91 7.31 13.42
C ILE A 762 -31.14 8.23 13.36
N PRO A 763 -32.16 7.90 12.55
CA PRO A 763 -33.21 8.83 12.16
C PRO A 763 -33.95 9.46 13.34
N GLN A 764 -34.28 8.67 14.36
CA GLN A 764 -35.01 9.20 15.53
C GLN A 764 -34.14 10.18 16.34
N GLN A 765 -32.86 9.87 16.52
CA GLN A 765 -31.93 10.73 17.27
C GLN A 765 -31.62 12.01 16.49
N SER A 766 -31.29 11.88 15.20
CA SER A 766 -30.96 13.04 14.36
C SER A 766 -32.18 13.96 14.17
N ALA A 767 -33.38 13.42 13.98
CA ALA A 767 -34.61 14.20 13.93
C ALA A 767 -34.89 14.91 15.27
N TYR A 768 -34.72 14.22 16.39
CA TYR A 768 -34.89 14.80 17.73
C TYR A 768 -33.94 15.98 17.96
N ASP A 769 -32.67 15.82 17.63
CA ASP A 769 -31.65 16.86 17.80
C ASP A 769 -31.92 18.08 16.91
N ALA A 770 -32.32 17.84 15.66
CA ALA A 770 -32.75 18.90 14.76
C ALA A 770 -33.99 19.63 15.31
N HIS A 771 -35.01 18.90 15.77
CA HIS A 771 -36.19 19.47 16.39
C HIS A 771 -35.86 20.34 17.62
N ALA A 772 -35.01 19.83 18.52
CA ALA A 772 -34.61 20.55 19.73
C ALA A 772 -33.94 21.89 19.40
N PHE A 773 -33.16 21.96 18.34
CA PHE A 773 -32.56 23.20 17.85
C PHE A 773 -33.58 24.11 17.14
N LEU A 774 -34.44 23.55 16.29
CA LEU A 774 -35.47 24.29 15.57
C LEU A 774 -36.50 24.92 16.51
N MET A 775 -36.69 24.35 17.70
CA MET A 775 -37.55 24.91 18.75
C MET A 775 -36.84 25.92 19.68
N SER A 776 -35.51 25.98 19.70
CA SER A 776 -34.73 26.86 20.60
C SER A 776 -34.57 28.28 20.07
#